data_AF-A0A9R0RHS5-F1
#
_entry.id   AF-A0A9R0RHS5-F1
#
_cell.length_a   1.000
_cell.length_b   1.000
_cell.length_c   1.000
_cell.angle_alpha   90.00
_cell.angle_beta   90.00
_cell.angle_gamma   90.00
#
_symmetry.space_group_name_H-M   'P 1'
#
loop_
_entity.id
_entity.type
_entity.pdbx_description
1 polymer ?
#
loop_
_entity_poly.entity_id
_entity_poly.type
_entity_poly.pdbx_seq_one_letter_code
_entity_poly.pdbx_strand_id
1 'polypeptide(L)'
;MDPLLPVLLLLSLAAFSAASDEIDGCGGFVEASSGLAKSTRASESKFDYSDITVELCTVDGLMKESTQCAPNGYYFIPVYDKGSFIVRVKGPKGWSWKPETVPVVIDQNGCNGNADINFQFTGFTVSGKIVGAVGGKSCSKDGGPSGVKVELLSDLDELVASALTSSTGGYAFVNIIPGLYRLRASHPDYEIEMTGSSEVDLRFGNAVVDDVFFVSGYNIHGSVVAQGNPILGVHLYLYSNDVKEVPCSQGLTDAPREGALCHAVSGVDGKFSFRSMPCGSYDLLPYYRGENTVFDVSPSSLHVSLEHSHMTIPQKFQVTGFSVGGHVVDGYGAGIEGAKVIVDGQLRAVTDNLGYYRLDQVTSKKYDIVAEKDHYKFNRLGNFMILPNMESIDDIKSVRYDVCGVVQTVTPNSKAMVTLTHGPENVKPQRKIVSENGRFCFEVSTGEYRLSALPVDSEGSSNLLFSPEYIDVNVKCPLLDVEFSQSQVNVHGKILCKEKCNRNILLLLVRLAGGVEHETKTTSLEQDNANFVFTKVFPGKYRLEVKHSSSKAPANDDWCWDENTLDVDVGNDDVTNIVFVQKGYWIELVSSHDTEAYIRQPDSSKLELLIKGGSQRICIETPGQHELYLVNSCISFGTSPIVFDTQNPVLVHISAKKYLVRGEIHVDISSPLEEIDLLEDIVVDAFKSNGSSIDKISTMPVFAKSYQNGITVFEYSTWTDLGEDFIFVPRDSSTRRKKILFYPSRHQFSVSASGCQDAVPSITAKMGLYLEGSVSPATPDVHIMILAAGNSKYAMLKKGDIATETKTNSDGSFFAGPLYEDIGYEVEASKAGYHLKQTGPYSFACQKLGQILAHIYGENDTEMLPAVLLSLSGEGGYRKNSVSGSGGTFSFNNLFPRSYYLRALLKEYKFTPSTVAIDLNSGESRAVEFRATRVAFSAMGSVTLLTGQPKEGVFVEARSESRGYYEEATTDSFGRFRLRGLIPGSSYSIRVVAKDNLRLAALERASPESVSVDVDEEDISGIGFVVFERPEATILSCHVEGNDIDMLQPHLSVEIRSAVDPSRIESVVPVPLSYHVEVRNLPKGKHFVQLRSGLPSHTHIFESELVEVDLEKQPQIHVGPLKYKTEERHHKQELTPAPVFPLIVGVSVVTVVISMPR
;
A
#
# COMPACT_ATOMS: atom_id res chain seq x y z
N MET A 1 -53.28 -6.25 -49.18
CA MET A 1 -53.37 -4.78 -49.06
C MET A 1 -53.04 -4.46 -47.62
N ASP A 2 -52.13 -3.52 -47.40
CA ASP A 2 -51.72 -3.02 -46.09
C ASP A 2 -52.88 -2.33 -45.33
N PRO A 3 -52.81 -2.08 -44.00
CA PRO A 3 -51.58 -1.97 -43.20
C PRO A 3 -51.59 -2.55 -41.76
N LEU A 4 -50.42 -2.42 -41.10
CA LEU A 4 -50.19 -2.15 -39.66
C LEU A 4 -51.15 -2.76 -38.60
N LEU A 5 -50.64 -3.70 -37.79
CA LEU A 5 -50.60 -3.66 -36.30
C LEU A 5 -49.66 -4.79 -35.76
N PRO A 6 -49.13 -4.76 -34.51
CA PRO A 6 -47.74 -4.31 -34.38
C PRO A 6 -46.83 -5.08 -33.37
N VAL A 7 -45.57 -4.61 -33.28
CA VAL A 7 -44.67 -4.65 -32.09
C VAL A 7 -44.14 -6.00 -31.57
N LEU A 8 -44.84 -7.12 -31.71
CA LEU A 8 -44.56 -8.31 -30.87
C LEU A 8 -43.52 -9.33 -31.40
N LEU A 9 -42.33 -8.88 -31.85
CA LEU A 9 -41.09 -9.68 -31.76
C LEU A 9 -39.79 -8.84 -31.88
N LEU A 10 -39.67 -7.77 -31.10
CA LEU A 10 -38.42 -7.01 -30.99
C LEU A 10 -37.32 -7.80 -30.25
N LEU A 11 -36.07 -7.59 -30.69
CA LEU A 11 -34.83 -7.69 -29.87
C LEU A 11 -34.43 -9.07 -29.30
N SER A 12 -34.93 -10.20 -29.82
CA SER A 12 -34.51 -11.55 -29.39
C SER A 12 -33.12 -12.01 -29.89
N LEU A 13 -32.18 -11.07 -30.03
CA LEU A 13 -30.74 -11.28 -30.17
C LEU A 13 -30.05 -9.93 -29.93
N ALA A 14 -29.98 -9.53 -28.66
CA ALA A 14 -29.18 -8.39 -28.26
C ALA A 14 -27.70 -8.72 -28.52
N ALA A 15 -27.15 -8.19 -29.62
CA ALA A 15 -25.71 -8.15 -29.81
C ALA A 15 -25.10 -7.51 -28.56
N PHE A 16 -24.07 -8.15 -27.97
CA PHE A 16 -23.42 -7.63 -26.79
C PHE A 16 -22.78 -6.27 -27.12
N SER A 17 -23.48 -5.19 -26.75
CA SER A 17 -22.92 -3.85 -26.71
C SER A 17 -21.93 -3.79 -25.56
N ALA A 18 -20.76 -4.37 -25.78
CA ALA A 18 -19.60 -4.13 -24.93
C ALA A 18 -19.43 -2.61 -24.85
N ALA A 19 -19.46 -2.07 -23.63
CA ALA A 19 -19.00 -0.72 -23.40
C ALA A 19 -17.55 -0.65 -23.90
N SER A 20 -17.21 0.46 -24.55
CA SER A 20 -15.81 0.74 -24.88
C SER A 20 -15.11 1.18 -23.60
N ASP A 21 -14.81 0.22 -22.73
CA ASP A 21 -13.95 0.44 -21.56
C ASP A 21 -12.66 1.12 -22.05
N GLU A 22 -12.29 2.26 -21.44
CA GLU A 22 -10.99 2.86 -21.70
C GLU A 22 -9.93 1.88 -21.19
N ILE A 23 -9.07 1.40 -22.09
CA ILE A 23 -8.01 0.44 -21.76
C ILE A 23 -6.89 1.21 -21.05
N ASP A 24 -7.07 1.40 -19.75
CA ASP A 24 -6.03 1.77 -18.79
C ASP A 24 -4.83 0.83 -18.91
N GLY A 25 -3.66 1.27 -18.44
CA GLY A 25 -2.51 0.39 -18.37
C GLY A 25 -1.28 0.97 -17.68
N CYS A 26 -0.35 0.08 -17.34
CA CYS A 26 0.90 0.43 -16.68
C CYS A 26 2.03 0.54 -17.70
N GLY A 27 2.66 1.70 -17.80
CA GLY A 27 3.76 1.98 -18.71
C GLY A 27 5.09 2.28 -18.00
N GLY A 28 6.19 2.11 -18.71
CA GLY A 28 7.51 2.41 -18.19
C GLY A 28 8.64 2.05 -19.15
N PHE A 29 9.86 2.18 -18.67
CA PHE A 29 11.09 1.87 -19.40
C PHE A 29 11.97 0.90 -18.62
N VAL A 30 12.56 -0.05 -19.34
CA VAL A 30 13.69 -0.86 -18.88
C VAL A 30 14.97 -0.29 -19.49
N GLU A 31 15.95 0.08 -18.67
CA GLU A 31 17.19 0.71 -19.12
C GLU A 31 18.44 0.05 -18.50
N ALA A 32 19.53 -0.05 -19.26
CA ALA A 32 20.83 -0.42 -18.72
C ALA A 32 21.35 0.68 -17.77
N SER A 33 21.79 0.29 -16.58
CA SER A 33 22.33 1.23 -15.59
C SER A 33 23.56 1.99 -16.11
N SER A 34 23.82 3.17 -15.54
CA SER A 34 24.93 4.05 -15.96
C SER A 34 26.35 3.48 -15.74
N GLY A 35 26.47 2.30 -15.12
CA GLY A 35 27.68 1.47 -15.13
C GLY A 35 27.81 0.68 -16.44
N LEU A 36 26.81 -0.15 -16.78
CA LEU A 36 26.82 -0.92 -18.03
C LEU A 36 26.80 -0.06 -19.29
N ALA A 37 26.08 1.06 -19.28
CA ALA A 37 26.06 2.02 -20.39
C ALA A 37 27.42 2.71 -20.64
N LYS A 38 28.42 2.49 -19.76
CA LYS A 38 29.82 2.89 -19.95
C LYS A 38 30.74 1.73 -20.30
N SER A 39 30.35 0.48 -19.99
CA SER A 39 31.12 -0.72 -20.38
C SER A 39 30.81 -1.19 -21.80
N THR A 40 29.63 -0.85 -22.35
CA THR A 40 29.31 -1.03 -23.78
C THR A 40 30.29 -0.25 -24.64
N ARG A 41 30.99 -0.93 -25.55
CA ARG A 41 31.82 -0.23 -26.55
C ARG A 41 30.93 0.41 -27.59
N ALA A 42 31.34 1.55 -28.16
CA ALA A 42 30.61 2.24 -29.23
C ALA A 42 30.51 1.43 -30.56
N SER A 43 31.07 0.22 -30.61
CA SER A 43 30.96 -0.76 -31.70
C SER A 43 29.93 -1.86 -31.45
N GLU A 44 29.38 -1.96 -30.23
CA GLU A 44 28.35 -2.94 -29.87
C GLU A 44 26.97 -2.31 -30.10
N SER A 45 26.03 -3.11 -30.61
CA SER A 45 24.69 -2.64 -30.97
C SER A 45 23.93 -2.12 -29.75
N LYS A 46 23.15 -1.05 -29.95
CA LYS A 46 22.17 -0.52 -28.99
C LYS A 46 21.38 -1.68 -28.38
N PHE A 47 21.47 -1.82 -27.05
CA PHE A 47 20.99 -2.99 -26.30
C PHE A 47 19.53 -3.30 -26.65
N ASP A 48 19.23 -4.51 -27.13
CA ASP A 48 17.87 -4.90 -27.48
C ASP A 48 17.15 -5.44 -26.23
N TYR A 49 16.15 -4.69 -25.78
CA TYR A 49 15.35 -5.03 -24.60
C TYR A 49 14.21 -6.02 -24.93
N SER A 50 14.04 -6.46 -26.18
CA SER A 50 12.89 -7.28 -26.62
C SER A 50 12.76 -8.66 -25.95
N ASP A 51 13.88 -9.23 -25.47
CA ASP A 51 13.90 -10.49 -24.69
C ASP A 51 13.45 -10.29 -23.23
N ILE A 52 13.20 -9.07 -22.80
CA ILE A 52 12.79 -8.74 -21.43
C ILE A 52 11.27 -8.64 -21.36
N THR A 53 10.70 -9.41 -20.43
CA THR A 53 9.28 -9.36 -20.07
C THR A 53 9.06 -8.52 -18.82
N VAL A 54 7.88 -7.90 -18.74
CA VAL A 54 7.35 -7.27 -17.52
C VAL A 54 5.98 -7.90 -17.24
N GLU A 55 5.82 -8.40 -16.02
CA GLU A 55 4.64 -9.15 -15.55
C GLU A 55 3.84 -8.29 -14.57
N LEU A 56 2.51 -8.23 -14.75
CA LEU A 56 1.59 -7.74 -13.73
C LEU A 56 1.15 -8.93 -12.87
N CYS A 57 1.33 -8.81 -11.56
CA CYS A 57 1.00 -9.82 -10.57
C CYS A 57 0.03 -9.29 -9.52
N THR A 58 -0.71 -10.18 -8.89
CA THR A 58 -1.37 -9.93 -7.60
C THR A 58 -0.35 -9.67 -6.49
N VAL A 59 -0.82 -9.17 -5.34
CA VAL A 59 0.01 -9.03 -4.13
C VAL A 59 0.58 -10.37 -3.65
N ASP A 60 -0.13 -11.47 -3.88
CA ASP A 60 0.31 -12.85 -3.61
C ASP A 60 1.34 -13.38 -4.63
N GLY A 61 1.75 -12.56 -5.61
CA GLY A 61 2.73 -12.91 -6.63
C GLY A 61 2.22 -13.77 -7.80
N LEU A 62 0.93 -14.14 -7.81
CA LEU A 62 0.25 -14.83 -8.93
C LEU A 62 0.16 -13.90 -10.14
N MET A 63 0.48 -14.39 -11.34
CA MET A 63 0.56 -13.57 -12.56
C MET A 63 -0.82 -13.39 -13.21
N LYS A 64 -1.11 -12.17 -13.66
CA LYS A 64 -2.36 -11.73 -14.32
C LYS A 64 -2.19 -11.37 -15.79
N GLU A 65 -1.08 -10.74 -16.16
CA GLU A 65 -0.80 -10.30 -17.53
C GLU A 65 0.72 -10.11 -17.72
N SER A 66 1.21 -10.16 -18.96
CA SER A 66 2.62 -9.87 -19.26
C SER A 66 2.83 -9.23 -20.63
N THR A 67 3.86 -8.39 -20.75
CA THR A 67 4.30 -7.83 -22.02
C THR A 67 5.80 -8.00 -22.19
N GLN A 68 6.28 -8.02 -23.43
CA GLN A 68 7.70 -7.80 -23.73
C GLN A 68 7.98 -6.30 -23.86
N CYS A 69 9.22 -5.88 -23.62
CA CYS A 69 9.64 -4.53 -23.97
C CYS A 69 9.78 -4.38 -25.50
N ALA A 70 9.84 -3.14 -25.98
CA ALA A 70 10.32 -2.82 -27.31
C ALA A 70 11.86 -2.64 -27.31
N PRO A 71 12.55 -2.64 -28.46
CA PRO A 71 14.01 -2.47 -28.54
C PRO A 71 14.60 -1.17 -27.96
N ASN A 72 13.75 -0.21 -27.58
CA ASN A 72 14.12 1.04 -26.89
C ASN A 72 13.89 0.98 -25.36
N GLY A 73 13.55 -0.18 -24.81
CA GLY A 73 13.25 -0.37 -23.38
C GLY A 73 11.81 -0.04 -22.97
N TYR A 74 11.02 0.65 -23.80
CA TYR A 74 9.64 1.00 -23.47
C TYR A 74 8.75 -0.24 -23.42
N TYR A 75 7.88 -0.30 -22.41
CA TYR A 75 6.85 -1.33 -22.30
C TYR A 75 5.50 -0.71 -21.87
N PHE A 76 4.42 -1.42 -22.19
CA PHE A 76 3.08 -1.09 -21.71
C PHE A 76 2.26 -2.37 -21.49
N ILE A 77 1.63 -2.49 -20.33
CA ILE A 77 0.73 -3.59 -19.96
C ILE A 77 -0.70 -3.05 -19.95
N PRO A 78 -1.63 -3.58 -20.79
CA PRO A 78 -3.04 -3.23 -20.70
C PRO A 78 -3.62 -3.82 -19.41
N VAL A 79 -4.48 -3.07 -18.71
CA VAL A 79 -5.10 -3.53 -17.47
C VAL A 79 -6.61 -3.31 -17.52
N TYR A 80 -7.34 -4.37 -17.17
CA TYR A 80 -8.80 -4.44 -17.25
C TYR A 80 -9.47 -4.43 -15.86
N ASP A 81 -8.67 -4.56 -14.80
CA ASP A 81 -9.13 -4.69 -13.40
C ASP A 81 -8.53 -3.58 -12.53
N LYS A 82 -9.32 -3.06 -11.59
CA LYS A 82 -8.90 -1.98 -10.69
C LYS A 82 -8.59 -2.54 -9.29
N GLY A 83 -7.52 -2.06 -8.64
CA GLY A 83 -7.00 -2.62 -7.40
C GLY A 83 -5.50 -2.42 -7.19
N SER A 84 -4.94 -3.15 -6.23
CA SER A 84 -3.50 -3.15 -5.89
C SER A 84 -2.80 -4.37 -6.47
N PHE A 85 -1.67 -4.15 -7.13
CA PHE A 85 -0.90 -5.16 -7.87
C PHE A 85 0.61 -4.96 -7.69
N ILE A 86 1.41 -5.90 -8.17
CA ILE A 86 2.87 -5.81 -8.21
C ILE A 86 3.33 -5.99 -9.66
N VAL A 87 4.07 -5.02 -10.19
CA VAL A 87 4.73 -5.12 -11.49
C VAL A 87 6.14 -5.67 -11.29
N ARG A 88 6.52 -6.73 -12.01
CA ARG A 88 7.80 -7.44 -11.90
C ARG A 88 8.54 -7.44 -13.24
N VAL A 89 9.81 -7.07 -13.26
CA VAL A 89 10.67 -7.21 -14.45
C VAL A 89 11.33 -8.59 -14.49
N LYS A 90 11.50 -9.14 -15.69
CA LYS A 90 11.97 -10.51 -15.91
C LYS A 90 12.61 -10.66 -17.29
N GLY A 91 13.94 -10.61 -17.33
CA GLY A 91 14.74 -10.96 -18.51
C GLY A 91 15.44 -12.32 -18.38
N PRO A 92 16.54 -12.54 -19.12
CA PRO A 92 17.33 -13.76 -19.04
C PRO A 92 17.84 -14.08 -17.61
N LYS A 93 17.95 -15.37 -17.29
CA LYS A 93 18.44 -15.84 -15.98
C LYS A 93 19.81 -15.23 -15.66
N GLY A 94 20.04 -14.87 -14.40
CA GLY A 94 21.31 -14.29 -13.92
C GLY A 94 21.47 -12.78 -14.14
N TRP A 95 20.53 -12.13 -14.83
CA TRP A 95 20.49 -10.67 -14.92
C TRP A 95 19.91 -10.08 -13.62
N SER A 96 20.52 -8.99 -13.16
CA SER A 96 20.17 -8.29 -11.91
C SER A 96 19.39 -7.01 -12.19
N TRP A 97 18.36 -6.74 -11.40
CA TRP A 97 17.39 -5.67 -11.63
C TRP A 97 17.29 -4.72 -10.43
N LYS A 98 17.04 -3.43 -10.70
CA LYS A 98 16.78 -2.43 -9.66
C LYS A 98 15.67 -1.46 -10.07
N PRO A 99 14.51 -1.44 -9.38
CA PRO A 99 14.03 -2.51 -8.50
C PRO A 99 13.81 -3.83 -9.27
N GLU A 100 13.47 -4.91 -8.58
CA GLU A 100 13.00 -6.15 -9.23
C GLU A 100 11.46 -6.20 -9.32
N THR A 101 10.78 -5.58 -8.35
CA THR A 101 9.32 -5.44 -8.27
C THR A 101 8.92 -4.03 -7.83
N VAL A 102 7.75 -3.58 -8.28
CA VAL A 102 7.16 -2.27 -7.92
C VAL A 102 5.68 -2.46 -7.57
N PRO A 103 5.20 -2.07 -6.38
CA PRO A 103 3.78 -2.05 -6.08
C PRO A 103 3.07 -0.94 -6.87
N VAL A 104 1.88 -1.25 -7.40
CA VAL A 104 1.06 -0.32 -8.17
C VAL A 104 -0.39 -0.35 -7.71
N VAL A 105 -1.05 0.81 -7.76
CA VAL A 105 -2.49 0.96 -7.55
C VAL A 105 -3.10 1.46 -8.85
N ILE A 106 -4.24 0.86 -9.23
CA ILE A 106 -4.90 1.10 -10.51
C ILE A 106 -6.35 1.48 -10.20
N ASP A 107 -6.68 2.76 -10.37
CA ASP A 107 -7.93 3.37 -9.95
C ASP A 107 -8.64 4.09 -11.12
N GLN A 108 -9.29 5.23 -10.91
CA GLN A 108 -9.91 6.05 -11.97
C GLN A 108 -8.92 7.03 -12.65
N ASN A 109 -7.69 7.13 -12.15
CA ASN A 109 -6.64 8.03 -12.64
C ASN A 109 -5.57 7.29 -13.46
N GLY A 110 -5.81 6.02 -13.82
CA GLY A 110 -4.84 5.13 -14.46
C GLY A 110 -3.88 4.46 -13.48
N CYS A 111 -2.86 3.76 -14.00
CA CYS A 111 -1.89 3.04 -13.18
C CYS A 111 -0.93 4.01 -12.48
N ASN A 112 -0.92 4.04 -11.14
CA ASN A 112 -0.17 5.01 -10.31
C ASN A 112 -0.33 6.48 -10.77
N GLY A 113 -1.53 6.88 -11.23
CA GLY A 113 -1.76 8.23 -11.76
C GLY A 113 -1.03 8.52 -13.09
N ASN A 114 -0.77 7.48 -13.89
CA ASN A 114 0.05 7.48 -15.11
C ASN A 114 1.55 7.78 -14.88
N ALA A 115 2.08 7.42 -13.72
CA ALA A 115 3.52 7.48 -13.43
C ALA A 115 4.30 6.31 -14.06
N ASP A 116 5.51 6.60 -14.55
CA ASP A 116 6.39 5.63 -15.18
C ASP A 116 6.99 4.62 -14.19
N ILE A 117 6.76 3.34 -14.44
CA ILE A 117 7.30 2.24 -13.65
C ILE A 117 8.61 1.78 -14.30
N ASN A 118 9.73 2.35 -13.84
CA ASN A 118 11.03 2.16 -14.49
C ASN A 118 11.90 1.12 -13.79
N PHE A 119 12.57 0.28 -14.58
CA PHE A 119 13.44 -0.80 -14.13
C PHE A 119 14.85 -0.63 -14.70
N GLN A 120 15.87 -0.75 -13.85
CA GLN A 120 17.27 -0.71 -14.31
C GLN A 120 17.86 -2.12 -14.36
N PHE A 121 18.48 -2.47 -15.49
CA PHE A 121 19.36 -3.63 -15.59
C PHE A 121 20.74 -3.26 -15.04
N THR A 122 21.18 -3.90 -13.96
CA THR A 122 22.31 -3.44 -13.14
C THR A 122 23.55 -4.33 -13.16
N GLY A 123 23.45 -5.58 -13.61
CA GLY A 123 24.61 -6.46 -13.77
C GLY A 123 24.27 -7.92 -14.08
N PHE A 124 25.27 -8.67 -14.52
CA PHE A 124 25.21 -10.10 -14.79
C PHE A 124 25.61 -10.91 -13.53
N THR A 125 25.48 -12.23 -13.61
CA THR A 125 25.99 -13.16 -12.60
C THR A 125 27.33 -13.76 -13.04
N VAL A 126 28.34 -13.72 -12.17
CA VAL A 126 29.54 -14.56 -12.25
C VAL A 126 29.34 -15.73 -11.30
N SER A 127 29.45 -16.96 -11.78
CA SER A 127 29.27 -18.17 -10.97
C SER A 127 30.40 -19.16 -11.20
N GLY A 128 30.61 -20.08 -10.26
CA GLY A 128 31.58 -21.15 -10.39
C GLY A 128 31.43 -22.15 -9.25
N LYS A 129 32.32 -23.16 -9.23
CA LYS A 129 32.37 -24.17 -8.16
C LYS A 129 33.78 -24.27 -7.60
N ILE A 130 33.86 -24.60 -6.31
CA ILE A 130 35.08 -25.10 -5.68
C ILE A 130 34.93 -26.62 -5.56
N VAL A 131 35.96 -27.35 -6.00
CA VAL A 131 35.96 -28.81 -5.98
C VAL A 131 36.50 -29.30 -4.64
N GLY A 132 35.80 -30.22 -4.02
CA GLY A 132 36.29 -30.91 -2.82
C GLY A 132 37.01 -32.21 -3.17
N ALA A 133 38.02 -32.61 -2.39
CA ALA A 133 38.58 -33.96 -2.50
C ALA A 133 37.51 -35.03 -2.25
N VAL A 134 37.24 -35.88 -3.25
CA VAL A 134 36.27 -36.99 -3.21
C VAL A 134 37.03 -38.32 -3.18
N GLY A 135 36.82 -39.14 -2.15
CA GLY A 135 37.58 -40.37 -1.92
C GLY A 135 36.89 -41.64 -2.43
N GLY A 136 35.56 -41.62 -2.55
CA GLY A 136 34.75 -42.79 -2.87
C GLY A 136 33.38 -42.43 -3.45
N LYS A 137 32.46 -43.41 -3.51
CA LYS A 137 31.11 -43.28 -4.08
C LYS A 137 30.04 -42.84 -3.08
N SER A 138 30.31 -42.90 -1.77
CA SER A 138 29.36 -42.45 -0.74
C SER A 138 29.24 -40.93 -0.66
N CYS A 139 30.28 -40.20 -1.08
CA CYS A 139 30.25 -38.75 -1.22
C CYS A 139 29.60 -38.33 -2.55
N SER A 140 28.75 -37.29 -2.51
CA SER A 140 28.05 -36.79 -3.69
C SER A 140 28.99 -36.06 -4.65
N LYS A 141 29.00 -36.44 -5.93
CA LYS A 141 29.75 -35.73 -6.98
C LYS A 141 29.29 -34.28 -7.19
N ASP A 142 28.01 -34.02 -6.92
CA ASP A 142 27.42 -32.69 -7.05
C ASP A 142 27.65 -31.83 -5.79
N GLY A 143 28.09 -32.45 -4.69
CA GLY A 143 28.52 -31.80 -3.46
C GLY A 143 29.80 -30.97 -3.63
N GLY A 144 30.09 -30.12 -2.64
CA GLY A 144 31.35 -29.38 -2.57
C GLY A 144 31.51 -28.61 -1.26
N PRO A 145 32.72 -28.08 -0.97
CA PRO A 145 33.04 -27.44 0.29
C PRO A 145 32.24 -26.15 0.50
N SER A 146 31.40 -26.12 1.53
CA SER A 146 30.60 -24.95 1.90
C SER A 146 31.37 -23.98 2.81
N GLY A 147 30.96 -22.71 2.80
CA GLY A 147 31.51 -21.67 3.70
C GLY A 147 32.87 -21.11 3.27
N VAL A 148 33.41 -21.52 2.13
CA VAL A 148 34.64 -20.94 1.57
C VAL A 148 34.33 -19.53 1.08
N LYS A 149 35.12 -18.55 1.53
CA LYS A 149 34.99 -17.16 1.07
C LYS A 149 35.67 -17.02 -0.29
N VAL A 150 34.87 -16.77 -1.32
CA VAL A 150 35.34 -16.43 -2.65
C VAL A 150 35.20 -14.93 -2.84
N GLU A 151 36.29 -14.28 -3.21
CA GLU A 151 36.36 -12.83 -3.46
C GLU A 151 36.58 -12.59 -4.95
N LEU A 152 35.73 -11.74 -5.53
CA LEU A 152 35.91 -11.19 -6.87
C LEU A 152 36.66 -9.86 -6.74
N LEU A 153 37.84 -9.81 -7.33
CA LEU A 153 38.77 -8.69 -7.31
C LEU A 153 38.79 -8.01 -8.69
N SER A 154 38.97 -6.69 -8.75
CA SER A 154 39.19 -5.97 -10.01
C SER A 154 40.58 -6.28 -10.60
N ASP A 155 40.85 -5.77 -11.80
CA ASP A 155 42.17 -5.72 -12.42
C ASP A 155 43.22 -4.97 -11.56
N LEU A 156 42.75 -4.06 -10.70
CA LEU A 156 43.50 -3.30 -9.70
C LEU A 156 43.59 -4.00 -8.31
N ASP A 157 43.15 -5.26 -8.20
CA ASP A 157 43.08 -6.05 -6.95
C ASP A 157 42.17 -5.45 -5.83
N GLU A 158 41.25 -4.56 -6.19
CA GLU A 158 40.22 -4.03 -5.26
C GLU A 158 39.06 -5.03 -5.09
N LEU A 159 38.49 -5.14 -3.90
CA LEU A 159 37.36 -6.06 -3.64
C LEU A 159 36.06 -5.52 -4.26
N VAL A 160 35.56 -6.23 -5.28
CA VAL A 160 34.31 -5.90 -5.99
C VAL A 160 33.12 -6.60 -5.35
N ALA A 161 33.25 -7.89 -5.02
CA ALA A 161 32.22 -8.67 -4.36
C ALA A 161 32.82 -9.85 -3.57
N SER A 162 32.09 -10.35 -2.57
CA SER A 162 32.45 -11.58 -1.85
C SER A 162 31.25 -12.49 -1.65
N ALA A 163 31.40 -13.77 -1.96
CA ALA A 163 30.40 -14.82 -1.77
C ALA A 163 30.93 -15.92 -0.84
N LEU A 164 30.01 -16.68 -0.24
CA LEU A 164 30.32 -17.94 0.43
C LEU A 164 29.84 -19.10 -0.44
N THR A 165 30.59 -20.20 -0.48
CA THR A 165 30.15 -21.41 -1.20
C THR A 165 28.98 -22.13 -0.51
N SER A 166 28.07 -22.66 -1.31
CA SER A 166 26.97 -23.54 -0.90
C SER A 166 27.46 -24.95 -0.52
N SER A 167 26.54 -25.82 -0.07
CA SER A 167 26.76 -27.26 0.13
C SER A 167 27.08 -28.04 -1.16
N THR A 168 26.93 -27.43 -2.34
CA THR A 168 27.39 -27.97 -3.63
C THR A 168 28.77 -27.44 -4.04
N GLY A 169 29.43 -26.66 -3.18
CA GLY A 169 30.66 -25.92 -3.50
C GLY A 169 30.47 -24.75 -4.46
N GLY A 170 29.23 -24.48 -4.87
CA GLY A 170 28.89 -23.42 -5.83
C GLY A 170 28.91 -22.04 -5.17
N TYR A 171 29.46 -21.06 -5.87
CA TYR A 171 29.40 -19.64 -5.51
C TYR A 171 28.82 -18.81 -6.67
N ALA A 172 28.19 -17.68 -6.33
CA ALA A 172 27.68 -16.74 -7.30
C ALA A 172 27.84 -15.29 -6.80
N PHE A 173 28.38 -14.44 -7.66
CA PHE A 173 28.40 -13.00 -7.52
C PHE A 173 27.32 -12.44 -8.44
N VAL A 174 26.26 -11.89 -7.86
CA VAL A 174 25.20 -11.17 -8.59
C VAL A 174 25.59 -9.71 -8.80
N ASN A 175 24.92 -9.04 -9.73
CA ASN A 175 25.05 -7.60 -9.98
C ASN A 175 26.47 -7.15 -10.39
N ILE A 176 27.17 -7.93 -11.23
CA ILE A 176 28.51 -7.61 -11.71
C ILE A 176 28.46 -6.99 -13.12
N ILE A 177 29.14 -5.87 -13.33
CA ILE A 177 29.23 -5.20 -14.64
C ILE A 177 30.31 -5.86 -15.52
N PRO A 178 30.23 -5.81 -16.87
CA PRO A 178 31.28 -6.34 -17.73
C PRO A 178 32.66 -5.73 -17.44
N GLY A 179 33.68 -6.58 -17.36
CA GLY A 179 35.04 -6.22 -16.94
C GLY A 179 35.97 -7.43 -16.78
N LEU A 180 37.25 -7.15 -16.57
CA LEU A 180 38.26 -8.16 -16.20
C LEU A 180 38.37 -8.23 -14.67
N TYR A 181 38.28 -9.44 -14.14
CA TYR A 181 38.33 -9.71 -12.70
C TYR A 181 39.33 -10.84 -12.39
N ARG A 182 39.74 -10.94 -11.11
CA ARG A 182 40.45 -12.11 -10.57
C ARG A 182 39.67 -12.70 -9.40
N LEU A 183 39.77 -14.01 -9.20
CA LEU A 183 39.20 -14.70 -8.05
C LEU A 183 40.24 -15.00 -6.98
N ARG A 184 39.84 -14.87 -5.72
CA ARG A 184 40.59 -15.36 -4.56
C ARG A 184 39.67 -16.17 -3.65
N ALA A 185 39.89 -17.49 -3.57
CA ALA A 185 39.26 -18.34 -2.58
C ALA A 185 40.09 -18.35 -1.27
N SER A 186 39.41 -18.38 -0.12
CA SER A 186 40.02 -18.46 1.20
C SER A 186 39.10 -19.11 2.23
N HIS A 187 39.67 -19.88 3.14
CA HIS A 187 38.98 -20.44 4.31
C HIS A 187 39.98 -20.51 5.49
N PRO A 188 39.56 -20.37 6.76
CA PRO A 188 40.50 -20.43 7.88
C PRO A 188 41.16 -21.79 8.06
N ASP A 189 40.43 -22.87 7.77
CA ASP A 189 40.81 -24.23 8.14
C ASP A 189 41.02 -25.20 6.95
N TYR A 190 40.58 -24.82 5.73
CA TYR A 190 40.79 -25.65 4.53
C TYR A 190 42.06 -25.24 3.79
N GLU A 191 42.88 -26.23 3.43
CA GLU A 191 43.94 -26.07 2.45
C GLU A 191 43.28 -26.00 1.06
N ILE A 192 43.46 -24.86 0.36
CA ILE A 192 42.88 -24.60 -0.96
C ILE A 192 44.03 -24.48 -1.97
N GLU A 193 44.12 -25.44 -2.87
CA GLU A 193 45.04 -25.42 -4.00
C GLU A 193 44.38 -24.74 -5.21
N MET A 194 45.15 -23.96 -5.96
CA MET A 194 44.72 -23.34 -7.22
C MET A 194 45.57 -23.90 -8.36
N THR A 195 44.92 -24.56 -9.31
CA THR A 195 45.58 -25.29 -10.42
C THR A 195 45.25 -24.72 -11.81
N GLY A 196 44.26 -23.83 -11.91
CA GLY A 196 43.89 -23.10 -13.13
C GLY A 196 44.16 -21.60 -13.06
N SER A 197 43.68 -20.85 -14.05
CA SER A 197 43.69 -19.37 -14.01
C SER A 197 42.55 -18.85 -13.15
N SER A 198 42.82 -17.84 -12.33
CA SER A 198 41.79 -17.11 -11.56
C SER A 198 41.20 -15.91 -12.30
N GLU A 199 41.63 -15.64 -13.54
CA GLU A 199 41.15 -14.51 -14.35
C GLU A 199 39.77 -14.78 -14.98
N VAL A 200 38.88 -13.79 -14.91
CA VAL A 200 37.50 -13.85 -15.42
C VAL A 200 37.24 -12.65 -16.33
N ASP A 201 37.11 -12.90 -17.64
CA ASP A 201 36.68 -11.92 -18.65
C ASP A 201 35.14 -11.91 -18.73
N LEU A 202 34.50 -11.13 -17.87
CA LEU A 202 33.05 -10.99 -17.88
C LEU A 202 32.63 -10.03 -19.00
N ARG A 203 32.01 -10.58 -20.05
CA ARG A 203 31.45 -9.82 -21.17
C ARG A 203 29.96 -9.54 -20.95
N PHE A 204 29.24 -9.12 -21.99
CA PHE A 204 27.79 -8.97 -21.95
C PHE A 204 27.09 -10.34 -21.93
N GLY A 205 27.02 -10.94 -20.75
CA GLY A 205 26.43 -12.25 -20.46
C GLY A 205 26.82 -12.72 -19.06
N ASN A 206 26.22 -13.81 -18.57
CA ASN A 206 26.70 -14.43 -17.34
C ASN A 206 28.00 -15.20 -17.59
N ALA A 207 28.90 -15.22 -16.62
CA ALA A 207 30.07 -16.10 -16.64
C ALA A 207 29.85 -17.33 -15.76
N VAL A 208 30.24 -18.49 -16.28
CA VAL A 208 30.56 -19.68 -15.47
C VAL A 208 32.06 -19.83 -15.52
N VAL A 209 32.70 -19.86 -14.35
CA VAL A 209 34.14 -20.06 -14.19
C VAL A 209 34.42 -21.53 -13.98
N ASP A 210 35.46 -22.04 -14.66
CA ASP A 210 35.90 -23.42 -14.55
C ASP A 210 36.32 -23.80 -13.12
N ASP A 211 36.41 -25.11 -12.86
CA ASP A 211 36.88 -25.68 -11.59
C ASP A 211 38.38 -25.40 -11.38
N VAL A 212 38.71 -24.24 -10.79
CA VAL A 212 40.10 -23.77 -10.61
C VAL A 212 40.62 -23.79 -9.16
N PHE A 213 39.72 -23.99 -8.18
CA PHE A 213 40.04 -24.11 -6.75
C PHE A 213 39.66 -25.49 -6.21
N PHE A 214 40.58 -26.13 -5.50
CA PHE A 214 40.46 -27.50 -5.00
C PHE A 214 40.76 -27.53 -3.50
N VAL A 215 39.88 -28.15 -2.69
CA VAL A 215 40.15 -28.41 -1.26
C VAL A 215 40.79 -29.78 -1.11
N SER A 216 42.04 -29.82 -0.66
CA SER A 216 42.91 -31.00 -0.63
C SER A 216 42.43 -32.11 0.33
N GLY A 217 41.53 -31.78 1.25
CA GLY A 217 40.82 -32.73 2.11
C GLY A 217 40.32 -32.09 3.40
N TYR A 218 39.62 -32.87 4.21
CA TYR A 218 38.99 -32.40 5.45
C TYR A 218 39.58 -33.12 6.66
N ASN A 219 39.80 -32.39 7.73
CA ASN A 219 40.20 -32.96 9.01
C ASN A 219 39.03 -33.66 9.71
N ILE A 220 39.27 -34.87 10.22
CA ILE A 220 38.41 -35.54 11.21
C ILE A 220 39.07 -35.36 12.58
N HIS A 221 38.39 -34.65 13.48
CA HIS A 221 38.84 -34.43 14.85
C HIS A 221 38.02 -35.26 15.84
N GLY A 222 38.69 -35.81 16.85
CA GLY A 222 38.00 -36.45 17.96
C GLY A 222 38.79 -36.32 19.27
N SER A 223 38.22 -36.82 20.35
CA SER A 223 38.90 -36.86 21.65
C SER A 223 38.56 -38.12 22.43
N VAL A 224 39.52 -38.56 23.24
CA VAL A 224 39.44 -39.72 24.12
C VAL A 224 39.63 -39.29 25.57
N VAL A 225 38.73 -39.71 26.45
CA VAL A 225 38.68 -39.27 27.85
C VAL A 225 38.33 -40.42 28.80
N ALA A 226 38.76 -40.34 30.07
CA ALA A 226 38.22 -41.15 31.16
C ALA A 226 37.75 -40.21 32.28
N GLN A 227 36.49 -40.35 32.70
CA GLN A 227 35.90 -39.52 33.76
C GLN A 227 36.11 -38.01 33.53
N GLY A 228 36.06 -37.57 32.27
CA GLY A 228 36.29 -36.18 31.84
C GLY A 228 37.77 -35.79 31.62
N ASN A 229 38.73 -36.54 32.14
CA ASN A 229 40.16 -36.28 31.96
C ASN A 229 40.64 -36.79 30.59
N PRO A 230 41.57 -36.10 29.92
CA PRO A 230 42.17 -36.57 28.66
C PRO A 230 42.95 -37.86 28.85
N ILE A 231 42.85 -38.78 27.89
CA ILE A 231 43.64 -40.02 27.88
C ILE A 231 44.62 -40.02 26.72
N LEU A 232 45.90 -40.09 27.07
CA LEU A 232 47.02 -40.34 26.17
C LEU A 232 47.06 -41.83 25.78
N GLY A 233 47.37 -42.13 24.52
CA GLY A 233 47.76 -43.49 24.13
C GLY A 233 46.61 -44.46 23.86
N VAL A 234 45.37 -43.98 23.67
CA VAL A 234 44.35 -44.74 22.94
C VAL A 234 44.63 -44.63 21.45
N HIS A 235 44.67 -45.76 20.76
CA HIS A 235 44.88 -45.86 19.33
C HIS A 235 43.53 -45.79 18.60
N LEU A 236 43.45 -45.04 17.52
CA LEU A 236 42.29 -44.94 16.64
C LEU A 236 42.72 -45.43 15.25
N TYR A 237 42.12 -46.51 14.77
CA TYR A 237 42.35 -47.04 13.43
C TYR A 237 41.17 -46.69 12.54
N LEU A 238 41.45 -46.10 11.38
CA LEU A 238 40.47 -45.64 10.40
C LEU A 238 40.44 -46.60 9.21
N TYR A 239 39.26 -47.16 8.95
CA TYR A 239 38.97 -48.08 7.86
C TYR A 239 37.97 -47.43 6.89
N SER A 240 37.90 -47.89 5.65
CA SER A 240 36.79 -47.60 4.74
C SER A 240 36.56 -48.77 3.78
N ASN A 241 35.31 -48.93 3.33
CA ASN A 241 34.95 -49.82 2.22
C ASN A 241 34.71 -49.03 0.91
N ASP A 242 34.86 -47.69 0.96
CA ASP A 242 34.50 -46.75 -0.10
C ASP A 242 35.70 -45.94 -0.60
N VAL A 243 36.54 -45.46 0.33
CA VAL A 243 37.80 -44.75 0.06
C VAL A 243 38.95 -45.75 0.03
N LYS A 244 39.85 -45.65 -0.96
CA LYS A 244 40.95 -46.61 -1.16
C LYS A 244 42.29 -46.18 -0.60
N GLU A 245 42.58 -44.89 -0.68
CA GLU A 245 43.88 -44.30 -0.33
C GLU A 245 43.62 -42.97 0.39
N VAL A 246 44.42 -42.67 1.41
CA VAL A 246 44.35 -41.43 2.20
C VAL A 246 45.76 -40.93 2.50
N PRO A 247 46.00 -39.61 2.58
CA PRO A 247 47.34 -39.04 2.75
C PRO A 247 47.82 -39.12 4.21
N CYS A 248 48.14 -40.32 4.69
CA CYS A 248 48.59 -40.56 6.06
C CYS A 248 50.09 -40.84 6.21
N SER A 249 50.70 -40.18 7.19
CA SER A 249 52.15 -40.13 7.43
C SER A 249 52.62 -40.95 8.64
N GLN A 250 51.74 -41.72 9.27
CA GLN A 250 52.05 -42.53 10.46
C GLN A 250 52.00 -44.03 10.14
N GLY A 251 53.01 -44.78 10.62
CA GLY A 251 53.12 -46.22 10.37
C GLY A 251 52.06 -47.04 11.13
N LEU A 252 51.46 -48.01 10.44
CA LEU A 252 50.49 -48.94 11.03
C LEU A 252 51.22 -50.01 11.85
N THR A 253 50.93 -50.08 13.14
CA THR A 253 51.31 -51.15 14.07
C THR A 253 50.12 -51.53 14.94
N ASP A 254 50.04 -52.80 15.37
CA ASP A 254 49.04 -53.37 16.29
C ASP A 254 47.55 -53.05 15.98
N ALA A 255 47.19 -52.95 14.70
CA ALA A 255 45.79 -52.78 14.29
C ALA A 255 44.93 -54.00 14.71
N PRO A 256 43.74 -53.82 15.32
CA PRO A 256 42.88 -54.95 15.74
C PRO A 256 42.30 -55.79 14.59
N ARG A 257 42.40 -55.28 13.35
CA ARG A 257 41.87 -55.86 12.12
C ARG A 257 42.74 -55.41 10.94
N GLU A 258 42.99 -56.31 9.99
CA GLU A 258 43.69 -55.96 8.74
C GLU A 258 42.88 -54.96 7.88
N GLY A 259 43.58 -54.19 7.03
CA GLY A 259 42.95 -53.26 6.09
C GLY A 259 42.64 -51.86 6.64
N ALA A 260 43.31 -51.42 7.71
CA ALA A 260 43.25 -50.02 8.12
C ALA A 260 43.91 -49.12 7.06
N LEU A 261 43.34 -47.94 6.81
CA LEU A 261 43.84 -46.94 5.86
C LEU A 261 44.70 -45.90 6.56
N CYS A 262 44.40 -45.60 7.83
CA CYS A 262 45.18 -44.69 8.63
C CYS A 262 45.11 -45.03 10.12
N HIS A 263 46.07 -44.49 10.88
CA HIS A 263 46.18 -44.61 12.32
C HIS A 263 46.44 -43.23 12.94
N ALA A 264 45.79 -42.95 14.06
CA ALA A 264 46.07 -41.78 14.90
C ALA A 264 46.03 -42.16 16.38
N VAL A 265 46.90 -41.56 17.19
CA VAL A 265 46.93 -41.77 18.65
C VAL A 265 46.39 -40.53 19.36
N SER A 266 45.61 -40.74 20.42
CA SER A 266 45.19 -39.66 21.32
C SER A 266 46.38 -39.06 22.08
N GLY A 267 46.51 -37.73 22.01
CA GLY A 267 47.61 -36.97 22.62
C GLY A 267 47.45 -36.74 24.12
N VAL A 268 48.35 -35.94 24.70
CA VAL A 268 48.31 -35.58 26.14
C VAL A 268 47.07 -34.75 26.52
N ASP A 269 46.43 -34.09 25.55
CA ASP A 269 45.14 -33.41 25.68
C ASP A 269 43.94 -34.30 25.30
N GLY A 270 44.20 -35.60 25.08
CA GLY A 270 43.21 -36.61 24.70
C GLY A 270 42.75 -36.51 23.25
N LYS A 271 43.16 -35.49 22.49
CA LYS A 271 42.67 -35.30 21.11
C LYS A 271 43.43 -36.17 20.12
N PHE A 272 42.75 -36.54 19.05
CA PHE A 272 43.34 -37.11 17.84
C PHE A 272 42.81 -36.38 16.61
N SER A 273 43.57 -36.41 15.52
CA SER A 273 43.14 -35.83 14.24
C SER A 273 43.64 -36.64 13.06
N PHE A 274 42.74 -37.07 12.19
CA PHE A 274 43.07 -37.43 10.81
C PHE A 274 43.02 -36.15 9.98
N ARG A 275 44.01 -35.92 9.11
CA ARG A 275 44.14 -34.68 8.33
C ARG A 275 44.02 -34.95 6.84
N SER A 276 43.49 -33.98 6.10
CA SER A 276 43.34 -34.05 4.64
C SER A 276 42.65 -35.34 4.15
N MET A 277 41.66 -35.84 4.91
CA MET A 277 40.86 -37.00 4.50
C MET A 277 39.89 -36.55 3.38
N PRO A 278 39.84 -37.24 2.23
CA PRO A 278 38.85 -36.93 1.21
C PRO A 278 37.44 -37.35 1.67
N CYS A 279 36.39 -36.73 1.14
CA CYS A 279 35.02 -37.04 1.56
C CYS A 279 34.63 -38.48 1.17
N GLY A 280 33.92 -39.14 2.08
CA GLY A 280 33.56 -40.55 2.01
C GLY A 280 33.20 -41.15 3.39
N SER A 281 32.76 -42.40 3.38
CA SER A 281 32.35 -43.15 4.58
C SER A 281 33.54 -43.86 5.23
N TYR A 282 33.69 -43.76 6.54
CA TYR A 282 34.80 -44.32 7.32
C TYR A 282 34.31 -44.99 8.60
N ASP A 283 35.00 -46.04 9.04
CA ASP A 283 34.80 -46.68 10.34
C ASP A 283 36.03 -46.39 11.23
N LEU A 284 35.82 -45.72 12.37
CA LEU A 284 36.85 -45.54 13.40
C LEU A 284 36.73 -46.64 14.46
N LEU A 285 37.81 -47.39 14.66
CA LEU A 285 37.94 -48.42 15.67
C LEU A 285 38.91 -47.96 16.77
N PRO A 286 38.42 -47.62 17.98
CA PRO A 286 39.28 -47.36 19.13
C PRO A 286 39.87 -48.65 19.68
N TYR A 287 41.12 -48.58 20.16
CA TYR A 287 41.78 -49.68 20.81
C TYR A 287 42.62 -49.19 22.00
N TYR A 288 42.33 -49.73 23.18
CA TYR A 288 43.03 -49.42 24.42
C TYR A 288 43.12 -50.68 25.29
N ARG A 289 44.34 -51.13 25.59
CA ARG A 289 44.61 -52.38 26.32
C ARG A 289 45.59 -52.16 27.47
N GLY A 290 45.28 -52.76 28.63
CA GLY A 290 46.27 -53.04 29.67
C GLY A 290 46.91 -54.42 29.44
N GLU A 291 47.59 -54.95 30.45
CA GLU A 291 48.25 -56.27 30.37
C GLU A 291 47.25 -57.44 30.40
N ASN A 292 46.24 -57.37 31.26
CA ASN A 292 45.22 -58.43 31.45
C ASN A 292 43.78 -57.95 31.22
N THR A 293 43.57 -56.67 30.90
CA THR A 293 42.25 -56.04 30.77
C THR A 293 42.15 -55.25 29.48
N VAL A 294 41.13 -55.54 28.67
CA VAL A 294 40.68 -54.59 27.64
C VAL A 294 39.91 -53.48 28.36
N PHE A 295 40.20 -52.23 28.02
CA PHE A 295 39.46 -51.10 28.57
C PHE A 295 38.26 -50.80 27.68
N ASP A 296 37.08 -50.66 28.27
CA ASP A 296 35.83 -50.44 27.53
C ASP A 296 35.79 -48.99 27.01
N VAL A 297 36.29 -48.80 25.78
CA VAL A 297 36.15 -47.54 25.05
C VAL A 297 34.78 -47.50 24.39
N SER A 298 33.95 -46.55 24.80
CA SER A 298 32.59 -46.35 24.27
C SER A 298 32.57 -45.08 23.39
N PRO A 299 32.08 -45.13 22.14
CA PRO A 299 31.55 -46.31 21.43
C PRO A 299 32.68 -47.27 21.01
N SER A 300 32.38 -48.57 20.93
CA SER A 300 33.36 -49.62 20.59
C SER A 300 33.83 -49.58 19.13
N SER A 301 33.05 -48.94 18.27
CA SER A 301 33.38 -48.54 16.90
C SER A 301 32.45 -47.39 16.53
N LEU A 302 32.91 -46.46 15.69
CA LEU A 302 32.09 -45.34 15.23
C LEU A 302 32.15 -45.23 13.71
N HIS A 303 31.00 -45.44 13.07
CA HIS A 303 30.80 -45.08 11.68
C HIS A 303 30.71 -43.56 11.54
N VAL A 304 31.44 -42.99 10.59
CA VAL A 304 31.39 -41.57 10.27
C VAL A 304 31.28 -41.36 8.76
N SER A 305 30.36 -40.50 8.34
CA SER A 305 30.32 -39.99 6.96
C SER A 305 31.05 -38.66 6.95
N LEU A 306 32.21 -38.60 6.30
CA LEU A 306 32.92 -37.35 6.08
C LEU A 306 32.38 -36.71 4.80
N GLU A 307 31.56 -35.67 4.95
CA GLU A 307 31.09 -34.86 3.84
C GLU A 307 32.15 -33.83 3.42
N HIS A 308 31.77 -32.82 2.63
CA HIS A 308 32.66 -31.73 2.21
C HIS A 308 32.91 -30.67 3.31
N SER A 309 33.18 -31.10 4.55
CA SER A 309 33.49 -30.18 5.65
C SER A 309 34.29 -30.85 6.78
N HIS A 310 34.82 -30.04 7.71
CA HIS A 310 35.52 -30.56 8.88
C HIS A 310 34.59 -31.30 9.84
N MET A 311 34.86 -32.57 10.07
CA MET A 311 34.10 -33.37 11.02
C MET A 311 34.79 -33.36 12.39
N THR A 312 34.31 -32.53 13.30
CA THR A 312 34.53 -32.79 14.73
C THR A 312 33.54 -33.87 15.16
N ILE A 313 34.05 -35.05 15.50
CA ILE A 313 33.26 -36.15 16.07
C ILE A 313 32.69 -35.65 17.40
N PRO A 314 31.35 -35.52 17.53
CA PRO A 314 30.74 -34.95 18.75
C PRO A 314 30.76 -35.96 19.91
N GLN A 315 30.67 -37.25 19.59
CA GLN A 315 30.78 -38.33 20.55
C GLN A 315 32.24 -38.56 20.92
N LYS A 316 32.66 -38.05 22.09
CA LYS A 316 33.98 -38.36 22.65
C LYS A 316 34.04 -39.87 22.92
N PHE A 317 35.16 -40.48 22.55
CA PHE A 317 35.45 -41.85 22.93
C PHE A 317 35.77 -41.86 24.43
N GLN A 318 34.92 -42.48 25.23
CA GLN A 318 35.12 -42.53 26.68
C GLN A 318 35.68 -43.90 27.07
N VAL A 319 36.83 -43.92 27.72
CA VAL A 319 37.26 -45.06 28.55
C VAL A 319 36.31 -45.08 29.75
N THR A 320 35.35 -45.98 29.69
CA THR A 320 34.18 -45.99 30.60
C THR A 320 34.37 -46.92 31.80
N GLY A 321 35.13 -48.00 31.64
CA GLY A 321 35.46 -48.93 32.71
C GLY A 321 36.09 -50.23 32.19
N PHE A 322 35.80 -51.32 32.89
CA PHE A 322 36.13 -52.71 32.54
C PHE A 322 34.89 -53.61 32.73
N SER A 323 34.87 -54.80 32.14
CA SER A 323 33.66 -55.66 32.07
C SER A 323 33.67 -56.86 33.04
N VAL A 324 32.52 -57.24 33.61
CA VAL A 324 32.30 -58.41 34.53
C VAL A 324 30.78 -58.80 34.59
N GLY A 325 30.35 -59.97 35.11
CA GLY A 325 28.94 -60.46 34.97
C GLY A 325 28.15 -60.88 36.25
N GLY A 326 26.84 -61.15 36.14
CA GLY A 326 25.91 -61.55 37.23
C GLY A 326 24.56 -62.16 36.75
N HIS A 327 23.51 -62.22 37.60
CA HIS A 327 22.22 -62.93 37.33
C HIS A 327 20.94 -62.30 37.98
N VAL A 328 19.74 -62.31 37.36
CA VAL A 328 18.45 -61.80 37.95
C VAL A 328 17.23 -62.70 37.69
N VAL A 329 16.36 -62.87 38.71
CA VAL A 329 15.20 -63.78 38.72
C VAL A 329 13.93 -63.20 39.39
N ASP A 330 12.77 -63.81 39.14
CA ASP A 330 11.44 -63.34 39.52
C ASP A 330 11.01 -63.66 40.97
N GLY A 331 9.72 -63.46 41.28
CA GLY A 331 9.10 -63.82 42.56
C GLY A 331 9.21 -65.31 42.94
N TYR A 332 9.50 -66.18 41.98
CA TYR A 332 9.58 -67.64 42.12
C TYR A 332 10.98 -68.20 41.81
N GLY A 333 11.93 -67.38 41.37
CA GLY A 333 13.33 -67.77 41.13
C GLY A 333 13.65 -68.19 39.69
N ALA A 334 12.73 -68.00 38.73
CA ALA A 334 13.04 -68.15 37.31
C ALA A 334 13.62 -66.84 36.76
N GLY A 335 14.53 -66.90 35.77
CA GLY A 335 15.10 -65.70 35.15
C GLY A 335 14.02 -64.80 34.57
N ILE A 336 13.94 -63.53 35.01
CA ILE A 336 13.10 -62.55 34.30
C ILE A 336 13.88 -62.13 33.06
N GLU A 337 13.56 -62.71 31.90
CA GLU A 337 13.93 -62.10 30.63
C GLU A 337 13.36 -60.66 30.56
N GLY A 338 14.20 -59.68 30.25
CA GLY A 338 13.74 -58.29 30.20
C GLY A 338 13.46 -57.66 31.57
N ALA A 339 14.13 -58.08 32.64
CA ALA A 339 14.27 -57.26 33.86
C ALA A 339 15.37 -56.21 33.64
N LYS A 340 15.10 -54.96 34.04
CA LYS A 340 16.12 -53.91 34.03
C LYS A 340 17.01 -54.11 35.25
N VAL A 341 18.26 -54.57 35.09
CA VAL A 341 19.20 -54.73 36.21
C VAL A 341 19.77 -53.35 36.56
N ILE A 342 19.35 -52.80 37.69
CA ILE A 342 19.48 -51.39 38.11
C ILE A 342 20.56 -51.25 39.19
N VAL A 343 21.81 -51.15 38.75
CA VAL A 343 23.02 -50.97 39.57
C VAL A 343 23.14 -49.50 40.01
N ASP A 344 23.21 -49.22 41.32
CA ASP A 344 23.19 -47.88 41.92
C ASP A 344 21.98 -47.00 41.52
N GLY A 345 20.84 -47.62 41.23
CA GLY A 345 19.70 -46.88 40.66
C GLY A 345 19.83 -46.58 39.17
N GLN A 346 20.84 -47.12 38.47
CA GLN A 346 20.95 -47.07 37.00
C GLN A 346 20.76 -48.44 36.37
N LEU A 347 19.85 -48.57 35.41
CA LEU A 347 19.81 -49.72 34.50
C LEU A 347 21.18 -49.87 33.81
N ARG A 348 21.85 -51.01 34.04
CA ARG A 348 23.15 -51.34 33.45
C ARG A 348 23.16 -52.56 32.56
N ALA A 349 22.27 -53.53 32.80
CA ALA A 349 22.10 -54.65 31.88
C ALA A 349 20.66 -55.13 31.87
N VAL A 350 20.32 -55.90 30.83
CA VAL A 350 19.10 -56.68 30.76
C VAL A 350 19.49 -58.14 30.73
N THR A 351 18.79 -58.94 31.51
CA THR A 351 19.00 -60.38 31.62
C THR A 351 18.62 -61.14 30.36
N ASP A 352 19.47 -62.10 29.99
CA ASP A 352 19.25 -63.03 28.90
C ASP A 352 18.19 -64.11 29.24
N ASN A 353 17.99 -65.05 28.31
CA ASN A 353 17.00 -66.12 28.43
C ASN A 353 17.31 -67.18 29.51
N LEU A 354 18.51 -67.16 30.11
CA LEU A 354 18.89 -67.96 31.27
C LEU A 354 18.98 -67.12 32.55
N GLY A 355 18.72 -65.81 32.46
CA GLY A 355 18.77 -64.85 33.57
C GLY A 355 20.16 -64.24 33.80
N TYR A 356 21.16 -64.50 32.97
CA TYR A 356 22.50 -63.92 33.13
C TYR A 356 22.58 -62.51 32.54
N TYR A 357 23.51 -61.71 33.07
CA TYR A 357 23.83 -60.39 32.55
C TYR A 357 25.34 -60.13 32.58
N ARG A 358 25.84 -59.32 31.64
CA ARG A 358 27.19 -58.76 31.66
C ARG A 358 27.08 -57.25 31.95
N LEU A 359 27.84 -56.78 32.92
CA LEU A 359 28.07 -55.36 33.18
C LEU A 359 29.35 -54.96 32.47
N ASP A 360 29.21 -54.24 31.37
CA ASP A 360 30.32 -53.48 30.79
C ASP A 360 30.52 -52.19 31.60
N GLN A 361 31.67 -51.53 31.44
CA GLN A 361 31.92 -50.19 32.00
C GLN A 361 31.90 -50.09 33.55
N VAL A 362 32.30 -51.15 34.24
CA VAL A 362 32.37 -51.18 35.71
C VAL A 362 33.64 -50.48 36.22
N THR A 363 33.57 -50.00 37.46
CA THR A 363 34.64 -49.23 38.13
C THR A 363 34.84 -49.73 39.56
N SER A 364 36.01 -49.48 40.15
CA SER A 364 36.40 -50.02 41.45
C SER A 364 35.72 -49.35 42.65
N LYS A 365 34.43 -49.62 42.88
CA LYS A 365 33.63 -49.05 43.97
C LYS A 365 32.51 -49.98 44.44
N LYS A 366 31.75 -49.51 45.44
CA LYS A 366 30.52 -50.16 45.92
C LYS A 366 29.30 -49.75 45.08
N TYR A 367 28.32 -50.64 45.03
CA TYR A 367 27.10 -50.54 44.23
C TYR A 367 25.87 -51.14 44.93
N ASP A 368 24.69 -50.51 44.78
CA ASP A 368 23.37 -50.99 45.24
C ASP A 368 22.55 -51.54 44.05
N ILE A 369 22.41 -52.86 43.89
CA ILE A 369 21.75 -53.45 42.72
C ILE A 369 20.25 -53.73 43.00
N VAL A 370 19.37 -52.95 42.37
CA VAL A 370 17.90 -53.10 42.28
C VAL A 370 17.56 -53.73 40.93
N ALA A 371 16.38 -54.28 40.69
CA ALA A 371 15.84 -54.44 39.32
C ALA A 371 14.70 -53.43 39.09
N GLU A 372 14.30 -53.12 37.85
CA GLU A 372 13.09 -52.31 37.57
C GLU A 372 12.38 -52.73 36.26
N LYS A 373 11.19 -52.17 36.03
CA LYS A 373 10.35 -52.30 34.83
C LYS A 373 9.25 -51.25 34.94
N ASP A 374 8.98 -50.44 33.93
CA ASP A 374 8.20 -49.21 34.14
C ASP A 374 6.74 -49.48 34.46
N HIS A 375 6.22 -48.66 35.38
CA HIS A 375 4.96 -48.90 36.09
C HIS A 375 5.00 -50.11 37.05
N TYR A 376 6.19 -50.69 37.29
CA TYR A 376 6.54 -51.67 38.34
C TYR A 376 7.72 -51.12 39.23
N LYS A 377 7.83 -51.39 40.55
CA LYS A 377 8.95 -51.02 41.49
C LYS A 377 9.51 -52.23 42.31
N PHE A 378 10.82 -52.46 42.47
CA PHE A 378 11.34 -53.77 42.95
C PHE A 378 12.10 -53.78 44.31
N ASN A 379 12.56 -54.95 44.79
CA ASN A 379 13.52 -55.15 45.89
C ASN A 379 14.99 -55.00 45.45
N ARG A 380 15.94 -55.04 46.42
CA ARG A 380 17.27 -54.43 46.30
C ARG A 380 18.38 -55.18 47.08
N LEU A 381 19.53 -55.36 46.43
CA LEU A 381 20.85 -55.62 47.03
C LEU A 381 21.55 -54.29 47.36
N GLY A 382 22.49 -54.30 48.32
CA GLY A 382 23.14 -53.07 48.79
C GLY A 382 24.65 -53.18 49.04
N ASN A 383 25.39 -52.14 48.65
CA ASN A 383 26.78 -51.86 49.00
C ASN A 383 27.84 -52.92 48.56
N PHE A 384 27.61 -53.58 47.43
CA PHE A 384 28.46 -54.62 46.84
C PHE A 384 29.69 -54.06 46.11
N MET A 385 30.91 -54.54 46.38
CA MET A 385 32.17 -54.01 45.83
C MET A 385 32.64 -54.77 44.59
N ILE A 386 33.10 -54.06 43.55
CA ILE A 386 33.64 -54.65 42.31
C ILE A 386 35.08 -54.14 42.04
N LEU A 387 35.93 -54.93 41.36
CA LEU A 387 37.37 -54.66 41.14
C LEU A 387 37.83 -54.98 39.70
N PRO A 388 38.97 -54.43 39.19
CA PRO A 388 39.36 -54.52 37.78
C PRO A 388 39.73 -55.91 37.26
N ASN A 389 40.15 -56.81 38.16
CA ASN A 389 40.65 -58.15 37.84
C ASN A 389 39.75 -59.20 38.54
N MET A 390 38.43 -59.16 38.32
CA MET A 390 37.39 -59.90 39.09
C MET A 390 36.46 -60.76 38.19
N GLU A 391 35.74 -61.73 38.79
CA GLU A 391 34.93 -62.75 38.07
C GLU A 391 33.38 -62.55 38.00
N SER A 392 32.57 -62.37 39.09
CA SER A 392 31.04 -62.36 39.01
C SER A 392 30.16 -61.79 40.21
N ILE A 393 28.78 -61.74 40.12
CA ILE A 393 27.70 -60.95 40.92
C ILE A 393 26.18 -61.55 40.97
N ASP A 394 25.07 -60.93 41.54
CA ASP A 394 23.68 -61.47 42.06
C ASP A 394 22.21 -60.75 41.79
N ASP A 395 21.01 -61.14 42.41
CA ASP A 395 19.50 -61.02 42.00
C ASP A 395 18.31 -60.17 42.74
N ILE A 396 17.06 -59.92 42.14
CA ILE A 396 16.04 -58.76 42.39
C ILE A 396 14.52 -58.71 41.73
N LYS A 397 13.38 -58.09 42.29
CA LYS A 397 11.82 -58.32 42.05
C LYS A 397 10.65 -57.19 42.36
N SER A 398 9.41 -56.98 41.71
CA SER A 398 8.59 -55.70 41.24
C SER A 398 7.10 -55.08 41.66
N VAL A 399 6.62 -53.78 41.28
CA VAL A 399 5.26 -52.96 41.51
C VAL A 399 4.52 -51.52 40.97
N ARG A 400 4.95 -50.22 40.57
CA ARG A 400 4.05 -48.90 40.29
C ARG A 400 4.39 -47.64 39.27
N TYR A 401 3.48 -46.59 38.97
CA TYR A 401 3.25 -45.49 37.84
C TYR A 401 3.37 -43.85 37.97
N ASP A 402 3.03 -42.93 36.93
CA ASP A 402 3.44 -41.41 36.65
C ASP A 402 2.57 -40.39 35.63
N VAL A 403 2.71 -38.98 35.41
CA VAL A 403 2.06 -37.95 34.33
C VAL A 403 2.49 -36.34 34.14
N CYS A 404 2.13 -35.45 33.08
CA CYS A 404 2.41 -33.89 32.89
C CYS A 404 1.55 -32.75 32.01
N GLY A 405 2.03 -31.52 31.48
CA GLY A 405 1.34 -30.30 30.70
C GLY A 405 1.91 -28.73 30.55
N VAL A 406 1.48 -27.75 29.62
CA VAL A 406 2.13 -26.35 29.16
C VAL A 406 1.31 -25.04 28.52
N VAL A 407 1.77 -23.69 28.44
CA VAL A 407 1.19 -22.30 27.83
C VAL A 407 2.16 -20.98 27.56
N GLN A 408 1.77 -19.77 26.93
CA GLN A 408 2.52 -18.41 26.67
C GLN A 408 1.73 -16.97 26.43
N THR A 409 2.32 -15.69 26.39
CA THR A 409 1.78 -14.27 25.96
C THR A 409 2.81 -13.10 25.55
N VAL A 410 2.39 -11.84 25.14
CA VAL A 410 3.27 -10.66 24.74
C VAL A 410 3.07 -9.27 25.44
N THR A 411 1.86 -8.80 25.77
CA THR A 411 1.66 -7.46 26.39
C THR A 411 2.13 -7.42 27.86
N PRO A 412 2.86 -6.38 28.31
CA PRO A 412 3.35 -6.30 29.70
C PRO A 412 2.24 -6.44 30.74
N ASN A 413 2.50 -7.21 31.80
CA ASN A 413 1.58 -7.55 32.90
C ASN A 413 0.32 -8.37 32.53
N SER A 414 0.16 -8.85 31.29
CA SER A 414 -0.87 -9.84 30.96
C SER A 414 -0.62 -11.20 31.64
N LYS A 415 -1.70 -11.93 31.98
CA LYS A 415 -1.64 -13.25 32.65
C LYS A 415 -2.67 -14.21 32.04
N ALA A 416 -2.41 -15.52 32.18
CA ALA A 416 -3.26 -16.60 31.72
C ALA A 416 -3.47 -17.69 32.80
N MET A 417 -4.32 -18.69 32.55
CA MET A 417 -4.58 -19.84 33.44
C MET A 417 -5.03 -21.08 32.67
N VAL A 418 -4.76 -22.29 33.22
CA VAL A 418 -5.27 -23.57 32.71
C VAL A 418 -5.93 -24.42 33.79
N THR A 419 -6.95 -25.19 33.40
CA THR A 419 -7.76 -26.02 34.31
C THR A 419 -7.87 -27.47 33.84
N LEU A 420 -7.68 -28.44 34.75
CA LEU A 420 -8.04 -29.84 34.54
C LEU A 420 -9.25 -30.24 35.39
N THR A 421 -10.34 -30.65 34.71
CA THR A 421 -11.70 -30.49 35.23
C THR A 421 -12.48 -31.78 35.49
N HIS A 422 -12.00 -32.93 35.03
CA HIS A 422 -12.69 -34.23 35.14
C HIS A 422 -11.71 -35.34 35.59
N GLY A 423 -12.17 -36.36 36.33
CA GLY A 423 -11.33 -37.45 36.86
C GLY A 423 -12.09 -38.57 37.60
N PRO A 424 -11.44 -39.70 37.97
CA PRO A 424 -12.07 -40.88 38.61
C PRO A 424 -12.54 -40.69 40.07
N GLU A 425 -13.30 -41.65 40.60
CA GLU A 425 -13.84 -41.58 41.97
C GLU A 425 -12.78 -41.31 43.05
N ASN A 426 -13.10 -40.40 43.97
CA ASN A 426 -12.23 -39.84 45.02
C ASN A 426 -11.09 -38.91 44.54
N VAL A 427 -10.86 -38.76 43.24
CA VAL A 427 -9.91 -37.76 42.70
C VAL A 427 -10.61 -36.40 42.58
N LYS A 428 -10.02 -35.35 43.16
CA LYS A 428 -10.61 -33.99 43.15
C LYS A 428 -10.17 -33.20 41.90
N PRO A 429 -11.00 -32.31 41.33
CA PRO A 429 -10.63 -31.46 40.20
C PRO A 429 -9.41 -30.57 40.50
N GLN A 430 -8.55 -30.32 39.51
CA GLN A 430 -7.25 -29.69 39.71
C GLN A 430 -6.99 -28.55 38.72
N ARG A 431 -7.14 -27.31 39.19
CA ARG A 431 -6.75 -26.09 38.45
C ARG A 431 -5.31 -25.71 38.75
N LYS A 432 -4.61 -25.15 37.75
CA LYS A 432 -3.20 -24.74 37.89
C LYS A 432 -3.05 -23.39 37.18
N ILE A 433 -2.88 -22.31 37.95
CA ILE A 433 -2.52 -21.02 37.36
C ILE A 433 -1.25 -21.25 36.56
N VAL A 434 -1.27 -20.81 35.30
CA VAL A 434 -0.14 -20.88 34.39
C VAL A 434 1.04 -20.21 35.08
N SER A 435 2.17 -20.91 35.17
CA SER A 435 3.41 -20.30 35.68
C SER A 435 3.78 -19.09 34.84
N GLU A 436 4.72 -18.25 35.29
CA GLU A 436 5.21 -17.06 34.57
C GLU A 436 5.76 -17.39 33.15
N ASN A 437 5.87 -18.67 32.83
CA ASN A 437 6.33 -19.31 31.60
C ASN A 437 5.51 -20.56 31.18
N GLY A 438 4.25 -20.73 31.63
CA GLY A 438 3.28 -21.61 30.96
C GLY A 438 2.58 -22.79 31.68
N ARG A 439 3.15 -23.47 32.69
CA ARG A 439 3.05 -24.96 32.76
C ARG A 439 2.21 -25.60 33.90
N PHE A 440 1.78 -26.87 33.74
CA PHE A 440 0.89 -27.62 34.68
C PHE A 440 1.01 -29.18 34.58
N CYS A 441 0.77 -30.00 35.62
CA CYS A 441 1.00 -31.49 35.65
C CYS A 441 0.28 -32.23 36.83
N PHE A 442 0.08 -33.58 36.79
CA PHE A 442 -0.65 -34.45 37.77
C PHE A 442 -0.08 -35.89 37.96
N GLU A 443 -0.45 -36.66 39.02
CA GLU A 443 -0.04 -38.07 39.31
C GLU A 443 -1.25 -38.98 39.60
N VAL A 444 -1.32 -40.22 39.06
CA VAL A 444 -2.49 -41.11 39.19
C VAL A 444 -2.14 -42.62 39.21
N SER A 445 -2.92 -43.41 39.96
CA SER A 445 -3.17 -44.81 39.57
C SER A 445 -4.23 -44.84 38.45
N THR A 446 -4.08 -45.77 37.51
CA THR A 446 -4.89 -45.98 36.27
C THR A 446 -6.31 -45.31 36.21
N GLY A 447 -6.53 -44.30 35.34
CA GLY A 447 -7.76 -43.45 35.20
C GLY A 447 -7.75 -42.39 34.03
N GLU A 448 -8.72 -41.45 33.91
CA GLU A 448 -8.95 -40.54 32.72
C GLU A 448 -9.27 -39.03 33.03
N TYR A 449 -8.93 -38.02 32.17
CA TYR A 449 -8.98 -36.54 32.46
C TYR A 449 -9.08 -35.52 31.22
N ARG A 450 -9.24 -34.18 31.43
CA ARG A 450 -9.48 -33.05 30.43
C ARG A 450 -8.75 -31.68 30.69
N LEU A 451 -8.41 -30.81 29.70
CA LEU A 451 -7.54 -29.58 29.81
C LEU A 451 -7.96 -28.33 28.93
N SER A 452 -7.82 -27.03 29.35
CA SER A 452 -8.09 -25.79 28.52
C SER A 452 -7.47 -24.43 29.03
N ALA A 453 -7.26 -23.39 28.18
CA ALA A 453 -6.55 -22.11 28.52
C ALA A 453 -7.33 -20.77 28.30
N LEU A 454 -7.11 -19.75 29.15
CA LEU A 454 -7.77 -18.42 29.10
C LEU A 454 -6.89 -17.24 29.63
N PRO A 455 -7.14 -15.97 29.23
CA PRO A 455 -6.55 -14.78 29.87
C PRO A 455 -7.17 -14.48 31.25
N VAL A 456 -6.54 -13.58 32.01
CA VAL A 456 -7.01 -13.12 33.34
C VAL A 456 -7.45 -11.65 33.25
N ASP A 457 -8.68 -11.38 33.70
CA ASP A 457 -9.34 -10.08 33.51
C ASP A 457 -8.63 -8.91 34.22
N SER A 458 -8.46 -7.82 33.47
CA SER A 458 -8.12 -6.48 33.94
C SER A 458 -8.63 -5.48 32.90
N GLU A 459 -8.96 -4.25 33.30
CA GLU A 459 -9.82 -3.31 32.53
C GLU A 459 -9.16 -2.66 31.28
N GLY A 460 -8.29 -3.40 30.58
CA GLY A 460 -7.69 -2.99 29.30
C GLY A 460 -7.30 -4.15 28.37
N SER A 461 -7.62 -5.41 28.70
CA SER A 461 -7.16 -6.60 27.93
C SER A 461 -8.13 -7.10 26.85
N SER A 462 -9.23 -6.39 26.56
CA SER A 462 -10.33 -6.89 25.71
C SER A 462 -10.01 -7.12 24.23
N ASN A 463 -8.83 -6.70 23.75
CA ASN A 463 -8.37 -6.87 22.37
C ASN A 463 -7.13 -7.78 22.25
N LEU A 464 -6.84 -8.62 23.25
CA LEU A 464 -5.77 -9.62 23.18
C LEU A 464 -6.27 -10.93 22.54
N LEU A 465 -6.07 -11.08 21.23
CA LEU A 465 -6.29 -12.33 20.52
C LEU A 465 -5.10 -13.29 20.70
N PHE A 466 -5.41 -14.54 21.04
CA PHE A 466 -4.47 -15.65 21.19
C PHE A 466 -4.87 -16.81 20.25
N SER A 467 -3.96 -17.76 20.03
CA SER A 467 -4.18 -18.95 19.19
C SER A 467 -3.27 -20.09 19.68
N PRO A 468 -3.74 -21.34 19.98
CA PRO A 468 -5.08 -21.96 19.81
C PRO A 468 -5.78 -22.36 21.16
N GLU A 469 -6.14 -23.66 21.41
CA GLU A 469 -7.05 -24.14 22.50
C GLU A 469 -6.68 -25.42 23.37
N TYR A 470 -7.38 -26.58 23.26
CA TYR A 470 -7.60 -27.60 24.35
C TYR A 470 -7.35 -29.11 24.02
N ILE A 471 -7.27 -30.00 25.06
CA ILE A 471 -6.86 -31.45 24.98
C ILE A 471 -7.59 -32.37 26.03
N ASP A 472 -7.59 -33.71 25.86
CA ASP A 472 -8.08 -34.80 26.76
C ASP A 472 -7.08 -36.00 26.92
N VAL A 473 -7.15 -36.84 27.99
CA VAL A 473 -6.14 -37.92 28.33
C VAL A 473 -6.68 -39.19 29.09
N ASN A 474 -5.95 -40.34 29.02
CA ASN A 474 -6.27 -41.68 29.60
C ASN A 474 -5.02 -42.41 30.19
N VAL A 475 -5.18 -43.33 31.18
CA VAL A 475 -4.09 -44.10 31.85
C VAL A 475 -4.42 -45.56 32.21
N LYS A 476 -3.71 -46.53 31.61
CA LYS A 476 -3.12 -47.69 32.34
C LYS A 476 -1.59 -47.53 32.54
N CYS A 477 -1.07 -46.43 31.98
CA CYS A 477 0.31 -45.91 31.89
C CYS A 477 0.25 -44.40 31.39
N PRO A 478 1.30 -43.53 31.55
CA PRO A 478 1.34 -41.99 31.50
C PRO A 478 1.18 -41.11 30.16
N LEU A 479 1.06 -39.72 30.16
CA LEU A 479 0.86 -38.68 29.01
C LEU A 479 1.31 -37.11 29.19
N LEU A 480 1.16 -36.14 28.18
CA LEU A 480 1.89 -34.77 27.96
C LEU A 480 1.19 -33.35 27.49
N ASP A 481 1.71 -32.48 26.52
CA ASP A 481 1.82 -30.92 26.50
C ASP A 481 1.27 -29.93 25.29
N VAL A 482 1.52 -28.53 25.24
CA VAL A 482 0.95 -27.39 24.32
C VAL A 482 1.75 -25.98 24.14
N GLU A 483 1.48 -24.94 23.23
CA GLU A 483 2.02 -23.45 23.16
C GLU A 483 1.45 -22.33 22.06
N PHE A 484 1.88 -20.99 21.94
CA PHE A 484 1.16 -19.71 21.31
C PHE A 484 1.97 -18.44 20.59
N SER A 485 1.39 -17.29 19.97
CA SER A 485 2.08 -16.07 19.20
C SER A 485 1.37 -14.62 18.84
N GLN A 486 1.96 -13.49 18.19
CA GLN A 486 1.41 -12.03 17.78
C GLN A 486 2.24 -10.93 16.84
N SER A 487 1.74 -9.69 16.32
CA SER A 487 2.35 -8.62 15.28
C SER A 487 1.92 -7.01 15.15
N GLN A 488 2.49 -6.03 14.28
CA GLN A 488 2.26 -4.46 14.08
C GLN A 488 2.72 -3.58 12.74
N VAL A 489 2.38 -2.22 12.42
CA VAL A 489 2.65 -1.31 11.13
C VAL A 489 2.84 0.35 11.14
N ASN A 490 2.81 1.29 10.07
CA ASN A 490 3.17 2.83 10.00
C ASN A 490 2.54 3.94 8.94
N VAL A 491 2.90 5.31 8.89
CA VAL A 491 2.36 6.55 8.07
C VAL A 491 3.26 7.91 7.83
N HIS A 492 2.99 8.93 6.92
CA HIS A 492 3.79 10.24 6.60
C HIS A 492 3.10 11.66 6.15
N GLY A 493 3.79 12.86 5.99
CA GLY A 493 3.31 14.23 5.40
C GLY A 493 4.22 15.59 5.35
N LYS A 494 3.72 16.88 5.15
CA LYS A 494 4.46 18.25 4.99
C LYS A 494 3.68 19.67 5.21
N ILE A 495 4.31 20.93 5.29
CA ILE A 495 3.74 22.37 5.53
C ILE A 495 4.53 23.67 4.95
N LEU A 496 3.99 24.96 4.98
CA LEU A 496 4.59 26.35 4.72
C LEU A 496 4.01 27.61 5.54
N CYS A 497 4.64 28.84 5.62
CA CYS A 497 4.17 30.06 6.42
C CYS A 497 4.61 31.51 5.96
N LYS A 498 4.15 32.62 6.63
CA LYS A 498 4.27 34.06 6.22
C LYS A 498 5.46 34.91 6.72
N GLU A 499 5.82 34.91 8.01
CA GLU A 499 7.04 35.60 8.53
C GLU A 499 8.17 34.60 8.76
N LYS A 500 7.98 33.75 9.78
CA LYS A 500 8.68 32.46 9.96
C LYS A 500 7.66 31.46 10.49
N CYS A 501 7.72 30.23 10.00
CA CYS A 501 7.09 29.11 10.69
C CYS A 501 7.70 29.00 12.10
N ASN A 502 6.89 29.16 13.13
CA ASN A 502 7.27 28.97 14.52
C ASN A 502 6.77 27.60 15.02
N ARG A 503 7.11 27.22 16.26
CA ARG A 503 6.68 25.92 16.84
C ARG A 503 5.23 25.90 17.33
N ASN A 504 4.45 26.97 17.11
CA ASN A 504 3.04 27.07 17.52
C ASN A 504 2.09 26.58 16.41
N ILE A 505 2.64 25.86 15.41
CA ILE A 505 1.93 25.22 14.30
C ILE A 505 1.90 23.73 14.60
N LEU A 506 0.71 23.23 14.91
CA LEU A 506 0.50 21.86 15.37
C LEU A 506 -0.08 21.00 14.24
N LEU A 507 0.49 19.82 14.02
CA LEU A 507 -0.03 18.79 13.12
C LEU A 507 -0.61 17.64 13.93
N LEU A 508 -1.87 17.32 13.71
CA LEU A 508 -2.63 16.37 14.53
C LEU A 508 -3.21 15.23 13.68
N LEU A 509 -2.70 14.00 13.81
CA LEU A 509 -3.27 12.80 13.20
C LEU A 509 -4.26 12.13 14.18
N VAL A 510 -5.53 12.06 13.82
CA VAL A 510 -6.70 11.72 14.67
C VAL A 510 -7.37 10.44 14.18
N ARG A 511 -7.44 9.37 14.98
CA ARG A 511 -8.17 8.13 14.58
C ARG A 511 -9.69 8.38 14.46
N LEU A 512 -10.31 7.89 13.37
CA LEU A 512 -11.68 8.26 12.92
C LEU A 512 -12.78 7.22 13.21
N ALA A 513 -12.50 6.13 13.93
CA ALA A 513 -13.49 5.11 14.29
C ALA A 513 -13.68 5.03 15.81
N GLY A 514 -14.93 4.86 16.27
CA GLY A 514 -15.21 4.29 17.60
C GLY A 514 -15.47 5.24 18.78
N GLY A 515 -15.60 6.56 18.59
CA GLY A 515 -16.25 7.42 19.59
C GLY A 515 -15.49 7.75 20.88
N VAL A 516 -14.28 8.31 20.76
CA VAL A 516 -13.54 9.04 21.82
C VAL A 516 -13.10 8.16 23.01
N GLU A 517 -11.87 7.63 23.05
CA GLU A 517 -10.65 8.43 22.94
C GLU A 517 -9.98 8.37 21.56
N HIS A 518 -9.71 9.54 20.99
CA HIS A 518 -8.96 9.63 19.74
C HIS A 518 -7.48 9.38 20.01
N GLU A 519 -6.96 8.23 19.56
CA GLU A 519 -5.52 7.99 19.46
C GLU A 519 -4.91 9.06 18.55
N THR A 520 -4.39 10.12 19.16
CA THR A 520 -4.01 11.36 18.51
C THR A 520 -2.51 11.50 18.49
N LYS A 521 -1.89 11.08 17.38
CA LYS A 521 -0.45 11.28 17.17
C LYS A 521 -0.24 12.70 16.69
N THR A 522 0.25 13.55 17.59
CA THR A 522 0.71 14.90 17.27
C THR A 522 2.14 14.84 16.73
N THR A 523 2.48 15.72 15.79
CA THR A 523 3.86 15.89 15.32
C THR A 523 4.18 17.35 15.06
N SER A 524 5.47 17.67 14.93
CA SER A 524 6.00 19.01 14.67
C SER A 524 7.07 18.92 13.61
N LEU A 525 7.15 19.94 12.74
CA LEU A 525 8.02 19.94 11.57
C LEU A 525 9.50 19.71 11.91
N GLU A 526 10.15 18.91 11.06
CA GLU A 526 11.60 18.69 11.13
C GLU A 526 12.39 19.94 10.73
N GLN A 527 13.66 19.99 11.12
CA GLN A 527 14.43 21.22 11.10
C GLN A 527 14.92 21.57 9.69
N ASP A 528 14.67 22.82 9.28
CA ASP A 528 14.95 23.42 7.96
C ASP A 528 14.33 22.75 6.72
N ASN A 529 13.68 21.58 6.86
CA ASN A 529 12.87 20.93 5.82
C ASN A 529 11.46 20.62 6.34
N ALA A 530 10.44 21.22 5.73
CA ALA A 530 9.06 21.24 6.25
C ALA A 530 8.26 19.93 6.04
N ASN A 531 8.81 18.77 6.43
CA ASN A 531 8.20 17.43 6.30
C ASN A 531 7.78 16.86 7.68
N PHE A 532 7.00 15.76 7.71
CA PHE A 532 6.61 15.02 8.91
C PHE A 532 6.37 13.50 8.67
N VAL A 533 6.40 12.69 9.74
CA VAL A 533 6.31 11.20 9.73
C VAL A 533 5.59 10.65 10.99
N PHE A 534 4.97 9.47 10.91
CA PHE A 534 4.32 8.74 12.02
C PHE A 534 4.59 7.22 11.97
N THR A 535 5.02 6.59 13.06
CA THR A 535 5.35 5.14 13.10
C THR A 535 4.54 4.35 14.13
N LYS A 536 4.56 3.01 14.02
CA LYS A 536 3.89 2.04 14.91
C LYS A 536 2.40 2.32 15.12
N VAL A 537 1.66 2.27 14.03
CA VAL A 537 0.21 2.48 13.89
C VAL A 537 -0.49 1.12 13.89
N PHE A 538 -1.69 1.04 14.47
CA PHE A 538 -2.58 -0.11 14.36
C PHE A 538 -3.64 0.16 13.26
N PRO A 539 -4.11 -0.88 12.52
CA PRO A 539 -5.02 -0.69 11.38
C PRO A 539 -6.27 0.15 11.70
N GLY A 540 -6.65 1.06 10.79
CA GLY A 540 -7.84 1.91 10.90
C GLY A 540 -7.75 3.27 10.16
N LYS A 541 -8.85 4.04 10.22
CA LYS A 541 -9.03 5.35 9.55
C LYS A 541 -8.51 6.52 10.39
N TYR A 542 -8.02 7.60 9.76
CA TYR A 542 -7.46 8.79 10.43
C TYR A 542 -7.74 10.14 9.71
N ARG A 543 -7.63 11.27 10.42
CA ARG A 543 -7.78 12.68 9.96
C ARG A 543 -6.56 13.52 10.35
N LEU A 544 -6.20 14.54 9.56
CA LEU A 544 -5.14 15.51 9.82
C LEU A 544 -5.67 16.95 9.90
N GLU A 545 -5.13 17.75 10.82
CA GLU A 545 -5.44 19.18 10.95
C GLU A 545 -4.19 20.04 11.23
N VAL A 546 -4.26 21.35 10.91
CA VAL A 546 -3.28 22.39 11.28
C VAL A 546 -3.95 23.71 11.68
N LYS A 547 -3.50 24.37 12.76
CA LYS A 547 -4.10 25.61 13.29
C LYS A 547 -3.04 26.52 13.94
N HIS A 548 -3.31 27.83 14.08
CA HIS A 548 -2.64 28.63 15.10
C HIS A 548 -3.32 28.45 16.46
N SER A 549 -2.64 28.84 17.54
CA SER A 549 -3.26 28.97 18.86
C SER A 549 -2.82 30.26 19.55
N SER A 550 -3.66 31.29 19.44
CA SER A 550 -3.53 32.55 20.17
C SER A 550 -4.27 32.47 21.51
N SER A 551 -3.63 32.92 22.58
CA SER A 551 -4.03 32.61 23.97
C SER A 551 -5.20 33.45 24.52
N LYS A 552 -5.92 34.20 23.67
CA LYS A 552 -7.02 35.08 24.09
C LYS A 552 -8.38 34.83 23.43
N ALA A 553 -8.46 34.03 22.36
CA ALA A 553 -9.72 33.67 21.70
C ALA A 553 -9.69 32.18 21.27
N PRO A 554 -9.92 31.21 22.18
CA PRO A 554 -9.56 29.80 21.96
C PRO A 554 -10.31 29.03 20.86
N ALA A 555 -11.17 29.68 20.09
CA ALA A 555 -12.14 29.03 19.18
C ALA A 555 -12.19 29.61 17.76
N ASN A 556 -11.51 30.73 17.48
CA ASN A 556 -11.40 31.31 16.14
C ASN A 556 -9.98 31.80 15.92
N ASP A 557 -9.41 31.48 14.76
CA ASP A 557 -8.06 31.87 14.38
C ASP A 557 -8.03 33.41 14.18
N ASP A 558 -7.28 34.11 15.02
CA ASP A 558 -7.07 35.57 14.92
C ASP A 558 -6.10 35.91 13.78
N TRP A 559 -5.45 34.91 13.22
CA TRP A 559 -4.83 34.93 11.90
C TRP A 559 -5.74 34.17 10.92
N CYS A 560 -6.12 34.72 9.77
CA CYS A 560 -6.65 33.87 8.70
C CYS A 560 -5.55 32.90 8.20
N TRP A 561 -5.90 31.75 7.63
CA TRP A 561 -4.95 30.77 7.05
C TRP A 561 -5.34 30.42 5.60
N ASP A 562 -4.63 29.49 4.95
CA ASP A 562 -4.88 29.08 3.57
C ASP A 562 -5.88 27.93 3.48
N GLU A 563 -5.51 26.74 3.97
CA GLU A 563 -6.41 25.61 4.29
C GLU A 563 -5.86 24.87 5.52
N ASN A 564 -6.70 24.07 6.19
CA ASN A 564 -6.38 23.55 7.54
C ASN A 564 -6.73 22.07 7.89
N THR A 565 -7.31 21.23 7.01
CA THR A 565 -7.68 19.82 7.33
C THR A 565 -7.64 18.84 6.14
N LEU A 566 -7.35 17.53 6.34
CA LEU A 566 -7.30 16.46 5.31
C LEU A 566 -7.47 15.02 5.89
N ASP A 567 -8.01 14.01 5.18
CA ASP A 567 -8.28 12.63 5.70
C ASP A 567 -7.46 11.48 5.03
N VAL A 568 -7.20 10.37 5.77
CA VAL A 568 -6.33 9.22 5.37
C VAL A 568 -6.81 7.87 5.98
N ASP A 569 -6.45 6.71 5.40
CA ASP A 569 -6.78 5.36 5.91
C ASP A 569 -5.54 4.45 5.99
N VAL A 570 -5.52 3.43 6.87
CA VAL A 570 -4.33 2.59 7.18
C VAL A 570 -4.69 1.11 7.35
N GLY A 571 -4.07 0.23 6.56
CA GLY A 571 -4.27 -1.22 6.58
C GLY A 571 -3.14 -1.97 7.29
N ASN A 572 -2.60 -3.00 6.62
CA ASN A 572 -1.39 -3.73 7.03
C ASN A 572 -0.11 -3.22 6.33
N ASP A 573 -0.18 -2.04 5.69
CA ASP A 573 0.88 -1.42 4.86
C ASP A 573 0.94 0.12 5.10
N ASP A 574 2.02 0.78 4.65
CA ASP A 574 2.38 2.19 4.98
C ASP A 574 1.97 3.24 3.89
N VAL A 575 1.87 4.55 4.23
CA VAL A 575 1.14 5.61 3.43
C VAL A 575 1.86 6.99 3.33
N THR A 576 1.70 7.78 2.23
CA THR A 576 2.44 9.07 1.95
C THR A 576 1.66 10.22 1.19
N ASN A 577 2.17 11.49 1.26
CA ASN A 577 1.86 12.77 0.50
C ASN A 577 0.80 13.82 1.03
N ILE A 578 1.19 14.96 1.68
CA ILE A 578 0.29 16.00 2.35
C ILE A 578 0.94 17.45 2.47
N VAL A 579 0.21 18.63 2.45
CA VAL A 579 0.74 20.06 2.53
C VAL A 579 -0.26 21.18 3.07
N PHE A 580 0.16 22.35 3.68
CA PHE A 580 -0.69 23.54 4.15
C PHE A 580 0.01 24.98 4.28
N VAL A 581 -0.72 26.15 4.43
CA VAL A 581 -0.21 27.60 4.52
C VAL A 581 -1.06 28.68 5.35
N GLN A 582 -0.69 30.00 5.47
CA GLN A 582 -1.05 31.02 6.56
C GLN A 582 -1.30 32.55 6.19
N LYS A 583 -2.08 33.38 6.98
CA LYS A 583 -2.38 34.88 6.91
C LYS A 583 -2.62 35.69 8.30
N GLY A 584 -3.69 36.55 8.53
CA GLY A 584 -3.85 37.67 9.58
C GLY A 584 -5.29 38.24 10.06
N TYR A 585 -5.40 39.45 10.72
CA TYR A 585 -6.52 40.00 11.63
C TYR A 585 -7.71 40.87 11.02
N TRP A 586 -8.91 41.11 11.65
CA TRP A 586 -10.16 41.70 10.98
C TRP A 586 -11.22 42.59 11.74
N ILE A 587 -11.94 43.56 11.08
CA ILE A 587 -13.07 44.48 11.53
C ILE A 587 -14.07 44.88 10.40
N GLU A 588 -15.40 45.17 10.59
CA GLU A 588 -16.44 45.26 9.51
C GLU A 588 -17.24 46.60 9.30
N LEU A 589 -17.45 47.09 8.06
CA LEU A 589 -18.28 48.30 7.72
C LEU A 589 -18.94 48.29 6.30
N VAL A 590 -19.88 49.21 5.94
CA VAL A 590 -20.63 49.22 4.63
C VAL A 590 -20.88 50.63 4.02
N SER A 591 -20.81 50.78 2.70
CA SER A 591 -21.34 51.93 1.91
C SER A 591 -22.08 51.45 0.63
N SER A 592 -22.48 52.36 -0.27
CA SER A 592 -22.96 52.07 -1.64
C SER A 592 -21.97 52.43 -2.75
N HIS A 593 -21.17 53.48 -2.51
CA HIS A 593 -20.45 54.23 -3.54
C HIS A 593 -19.25 54.92 -2.90
N ASP A 594 -18.19 55.06 -3.68
CA ASP A 594 -16.99 55.76 -3.27
C ASP A 594 -17.25 57.28 -3.23
N THR A 595 -16.88 57.90 -2.12
CA THR A 595 -16.88 59.35 -1.92
C THR A 595 -15.76 59.70 -0.95
N GLU A 596 -15.19 60.89 -1.09
CA GLU A 596 -14.16 61.40 -0.18
C GLU A 596 -14.79 61.67 1.18
N ALA A 597 -14.65 60.68 2.06
CA ALA A 597 -14.82 60.86 3.48
C ALA A 597 -13.46 61.03 4.14
N TYR A 598 -13.48 61.55 5.36
CA TYR A 598 -12.36 61.44 6.26
C TYR A 598 -12.84 60.89 7.58
N ILE A 599 -12.08 59.96 8.12
CA ILE A 599 -12.10 59.66 9.54
C ILE A 599 -11.22 60.66 10.29
N ARG A 600 -11.62 61.02 11.51
CA ARG A 600 -10.78 61.82 12.40
C ARG A 600 -9.93 60.93 13.32
N GLN A 601 -8.63 61.21 13.43
CA GLN A 601 -7.71 60.50 14.32
C GLN A 601 -7.48 61.27 15.65
N PRO A 602 -6.99 60.59 16.71
CA PRO A 602 -6.84 61.21 18.04
C PRO A 602 -5.87 62.40 18.11
N ASP A 603 -4.93 62.52 17.17
CA ASP A 603 -4.00 63.64 17.03
C ASP A 603 -4.60 64.86 16.30
N SER A 604 -5.92 64.84 16.06
CA SER A 604 -6.68 65.79 15.22
C SER A 604 -6.40 65.72 13.72
N SER A 605 -5.59 64.78 13.23
CA SER A 605 -5.42 64.53 11.80
C SER A 605 -6.65 63.85 11.18
N LYS A 606 -6.60 63.72 9.86
CA LYS A 606 -7.64 63.05 9.06
C LYS A 606 -7.08 61.75 8.47
N LEU A 607 -7.62 60.63 8.92
CA LEU A 607 -7.55 59.36 8.20
C LEU A 607 -8.56 59.43 7.06
N GLU A 608 -8.18 60.07 5.96
CA GLU A 608 -8.97 60.14 4.71
C GLU A 608 -9.46 58.72 4.35
N LEU A 609 -10.77 58.48 4.43
CA LEU A 609 -11.38 57.18 4.17
C LEU A 609 -12.16 57.23 2.85
N LEU A 610 -11.65 56.49 1.88
CA LEU A 610 -12.42 56.13 0.69
C LEU A 610 -13.39 55.01 1.07
N ILE A 611 -14.56 55.36 1.60
CA ILE A 611 -15.58 54.39 2.04
C ILE A 611 -16.08 53.62 0.81
N LYS A 612 -15.73 52.34 0.71
CA LYS A 612 -16.09 51.50 -0.43
C LYS A 612 -17.53 50.98 -0.34
N GLY A 613 -18.20 50.90 -1.48
CA GLY A 613 -19.50 50.23 -1.58
C GLY A 613 -19.44 48.75 -1.19
N GLY A 614 -20.44 48.25 -0.45
CA GLY A 614 -20.53 46.87 0.03
C GLY A 614 -19.98 46.65 1.45
N SER A 615 -20.27 45.47 2.05
CA SER A 615 -19.79 45.14 3.40
C SER A 615 -18.33 44.70 3.36
N GLN A 616 -17.53 45.19 4.29
CA GLN A 616 -16.09 45.18 4.19
C GLN A 616 -15.46 44.84 5.54
N ARG A 617 -15.05 43.57 5.72
CA ARG A 617 -14.09 43.21 6.78
C ARG A 617 -12.71 43.73 6.42
N ILE A 618 -12.35 44.91 6.92
CA ILE A 618 -11.02 45.49 6.82
C ILE A 618 -10.08 44.75 7.75
N CYS A 619 -8.98 44.24 7.18
CA CYS A 619 -7.88 43.64 7.92
C CYS A 619 -6.99 44.74 8.52
N ILE A 620 -7.41 45.40 9.61
CA ILE A 620 -6.65 46.52 10.18
C ILE A 620 -5.50 45.99 11.03
N GLU A 621 -4.28 46.36 10.63
CA GLU A 621 -3.01 45.94 11.24
C GLU A 621 -2.73 46.62 12.61
N THR A 622 -3.64 47.48 13.11
CA THR A 622 -3.50 48.29 14.34
C THR A 622 -4.85 48.55 15.07
N PRO A 623 -4.87 48.80 16.41
CA PRO A 623 -6.12 48.96 17.20
C PRO A 623 -6.57 50.41 17.55
N GLY A 624 -7.90 50.74 17.53
CA GLY A 624 -8.47 52.10 17.81
C GLY A 624 -10.02 52.28 17.73
N GLN A 625 -10.53 53.54 17.75
CA GLN A 625 -11.96 53.96 17.62
C GLN A 625 -12.12 55.35 16.90
N HIS A 626 -13.19 55.59 16.10
CA HIS A 626 -13.18 56.53 14.95
C HIS A 626 -14.54 57.17 14.45
N GLU A 627 -14.56 58.40 13.86
CA GLU A 627 -15.74 59.17 13.28
C GLU A 627 -15.59 59.59 11.78
N LEU A 628 -16.66 59.74 10.95
CA LEU A 628 -16.64 59.75 9.44
C LEU A 628 -17.54 60.79 8.67
N TYR A 629 -17.12 61.31 7.48
CA TYR A 629 -17.76 62.43 6.69
C TYR A 629 -18.01 62.14 5.15
N LEU A 630 -18.31 63.11 4.23
CA LEU A 630 -18.54 62.94 2.73
C LEU A 630 -18.39 64.27 1.87
N VAL A 631 -18.05 64.25 0.54
CA VAL A 631 -18.03 65.42 -0.44
C VAL A 631 -18.15 65.02 -1.96
N ASN A 632 -18.82 65.81 -2.86
CA ASN A 632 -18.58 65.84 -4.35
C ASN A 632 -19.31 66.97 -5.17
N SER A 633 -19.06 67.10 -6.49
CA SER A 633 -19.55 68.16 -7.41
C SER A 633 -20.20 67.73 -8.75
N CYS A 634 -20.17 66.45 -9.11
CA CYS A 634 -20.68 65.92 -10.41
C CYS A 634 -21.52 64.64 -10.22
N ILE A 635 -22.02 64.47 -9.01
CA ILE A 635 -22.70 63.30 -8.44
C ILE A 635 -23.81 63.84 -7.53
N SER A 636 -24.80 63.02 -7.18
CA SER A 636 -25.77 63.37 -6.12
C SER A 636 -25.90 62.21 -5.12
N PHE A 637 -25.66 62.48 -3.83
CA PHE A 637 -25.51 61.47 -2.76
C PHE A 637 -26.64 61.45 -1.72
N GLY A 638 -26.77 62.51 -0.90
CA GLY A 638 -27.66 62.50 0.28
C GLY A 638 -27.14 63.34 1.46
N THR A 639 -26.99 62.71 2.63
CA THR A 639 -26.63 63.31 3.94
C THR A 639 -25.59 62.45 4.71
N SER A 640 -25.13 62.84 5.92
CA SER A 640 -23.98 62.30 6.72
C SER A 640 -24.22 62.57 8.24
N PRO A 641 -23.51 62.03 9.28
CA PRO A 641 -22.24 61.26 9.38
C PRO A 641 -22.30 59.91 10.19
N ILE A 642 -21.17 59.23 10.45
CA ILE A 642 -21.10 57.86 11.06
C ILE A 642 -19.81 57.57 11.92
N VAL A 643 -19.73 56.43 12.64
CA VAL A 643 -18.72 56.11 13.72
C VAL A 643 -18.45 54.57 13.85
N PHE A 644 -17.25 54.09 14.26
CA PHE A 644 -16.95 52.67 14.65
C PHE A 644 -15.69 52.43 15.55
N ASP A 645 -15.42 51.17 15.97
CA ASP A 645 -14.32 50.69 16.87
C ASP A 645 -13.59 49.44 16.30
N THR A 646 -12.35 49.15 16.72
CA THR A 646 -11.56 48.00 16.25
C THR A 646 -11.08 46.96 17.29
N GLN A 647 -11.00 47.26 18.59
CA GLN A 647 -10.82 46.21 19.60
C GLN A 647 -12.17 45.56 19.99
N ASN A 648 -13.29 46.17 19.56
CA ASN A 648 -14.66 45.72 19.81
C ASN A 648 -15.58 46.04 18.59
N PRO A 649 -15.50 45.27 17.47
CA PRO A 649 -15.98 45.70 16.13
C PRO A 649 -17.51 45.64 15.85
N VAL A 650 -18.07 46.63 15.10
CA VAL A 650 -19.52 46.84 14.75
C VAL A 650 -19.72 47.57 13.37
N LEU A 651 -20.93 47.55 12.74
CA LEU A 651 -21.28 47.76 11.27
C LEU A 651 -21.97 49.14 10.84
N VAL A 652 -22.09 49.47 9.51
CA VAL A 652 -22.39 50.83 8.86
C VAL A 652 -23.30 50.77 7.53
N HIS A 653 -23.74 51.88 6.82
CA HIS A 653 -24.45 51.96 5.47
C HIS A 653 -24.52 53.39 4.73
N ILE A 654 -24.64 53.54 3.35
CA ILE A 654 -24.68 54.83 2.51
C ILE A 654 -25.47 54.74 1.10
N SER A 655 -25.64 55.81 0.23
CA SER A 655 -26.34 55.89 -1.13
C SER A 655 -25.86 56.96 -2.22
N ALA A 656 -26.07 56.83 -3.58
CA ALA A 656 -25.80 57.87 -4.68
C ALA A 656 -26.55 57.76 -6.08
N LYS A 657 -26.31 58.62 -7.14
CA LYS A 657 -27.21 58.88 -8.36
C LYS A 657 -26.73 59.02 -9.88
N LYS A 658 -26.54 60.20 -10.57
CA LYS A 658 -26.62 60.40 -12.10
C LYS A 658 -25.63 61.42 -12.83
N TYR A 659 -25.32 61.31 -14.17
CA TYR A 659 -24.02 61.74 -14.85
C TYR A 659 -23.98 62.23 -16.38
N LEU A 660 -22.79 62.60 -16.99
CA LEU A 660 -22.53 63.33 -18.31
C LEU A 660 -21.22 62.92 -19.11
N VAL A 661 -21.09 63.08 -20.47
CA VAL A 661 -19.96 62.58 -21.36
C VAL A 661 -19.53 63.49 -22.59
N ARG A 662 -18.24 63.50 -23.07
CA ARG A 662 -17.70 64.21 -24.31
C ARG A 662 -16.40 63.61 -24.93
N GLY A 663 -15.99 63.82 -26.21
CA GLY A 663 -14.74 63.25 -26.82
C GLY A 663 -14.16 63.87 -28.13
N GLU A 664 -12.94 63.46 -28.56
CA GLU A 664 -12.18 63.96 -29.75
C GLU A 664 -11.54 62.85 -30.65
N ILE A 665 -11.10 63.20 -31.88
CA ILE A 665 -10.30 62.38 -32.83
C ILE A 665 -9.20 63.21 -33.52
N HIS A 666 -8.01 62.64 -33.70
CA HIS A 666 -6.82 63.17 -34.39
C HIS A 666 -6.42 62.27 -35.59
N VAL A 667 -5.86 62.83 -36.66
CA VAL A 667 -5.40 62.07 -37.86
C VAL A 667 -3.96 62.46 -38.22
N ASP A 668 -3.06 61.49 -38.33
CA ASP A 668 -1.60 61.64 -38.47
C ASP A 668 -1.10 60.88 -39.72
N ILE A 669 -0.73 61.63 -40.77
CA ILE A 669 -0.35 61.09 -42.10
C ILE A 669 1.02 61.64 -42.52
N SER A 670 2.07 60.89 -42.23
CA SER A 670 3.47 61.33 -42.36
C SER A 670 4.10 61.12 -43.76
N SER A 671 3.29 61.08 -44.84
CA SER A 671 3.79 60.89 -46.21
C SER A 671 3.07 61.81 -47.22
N PRO A 672 3.77 62.79 -47.83
CA PRO A 672 3.17 63.70 -48.80
C PRO A 672 3.18 63.10 -50.21
N LEU A 673 2.14 62.32 -50.56
CA LEU A 673 1.78 61.91 -51.93
C LEU A 673 0.35 61.37 -51.94
N GLU A 674 -0.38 61.66 -53.04
CA GLU A 674 -1.84 61.52 -53.20
C GLU A 674 -2.67 62.49 -52.33
N GLU A 675 -3.56 63.26 -52.98
CA GLU A 675 -4.50 64.17 -52.32
C GLU A 675 -5.66 63.35 -51.74
N ILE A 676 -5.73 63.25 -50.41
CA ILE A 676 -6.77 62.48 -49.72
C ILE A 676 -7.95 63.38 -49.34
N ASP A 677 -9.12 63.10 -49.88
CA ASP A 677 -10.37 63.80 -49.55
C ASP A 677 -10.96 63.26 -48.22
N LEU A 678 -10.28 63.59 -47.11
CA LEU A 678 -10.52 63.05 -45.77
C LEU A 678 -11.92 63.34 -45.17
N LEU A 679 -12.76 64.12 -45.85
CA LEU A 679 -14.04 64.62 -45.33
C LEU A 679 -15.17 63.59 -45.32
N GLU A 680 -15.16 62.60 -46.23
CA GLU A 680 -16.16 61.52 -46.28
C GLU A 680 -15.61 60.14 -45.83
N ASP A 681 -14.30 60.08 -45.57
CA ASP A 681 -13.55 58.83 -45.36
C ASP A 681 -13.58 58.32 -43.90
N ILE A 682 -14.00 59.14 -42.93
CA ILE A 682 -13.96 58.84 -41.48
C ILE A 682 -15.32 59.09 -40.82
N VAL A 683 -15.88 58.08 -40.14
CA VAL A 683 -17.17 58.14 -39.43
C VAL A 683 -17.05 57.55 -38.03
N VAL A 684 -17.85 58.04 -37.06
CA VAL A 684 -17.98 57.46 -35.71
C VAL A 684 -19.40 56.92 -35.52
N ASP A 685 -19.54 55.60 -35.52
CA ASP A 685 -20.80 54.93 -35.18
C ASP A 685 -20.89 54.75 -33.64
N ALA A 686 -22.07 54.93 -33.03
CA ALA A 686 -22.27 54.86 -31.58
C ALA A 686 -23.34 53.82 -31.19
N PHE A 687 -22.98 52.89 -30.31
CA PHE A 687 -23.84 51.75 -29.94
C PHE A 687 -24.02 51.65 -28.42
N LYS A 688 -25.21 51.25 -27.95
CA LYS A 688 -25.37 50.76 -26.57
C LYS A 688 -24.87 49.32 -26.45
N SER A 689 -24.46 48.88 -25.26
CA SER A 689 -23.94 47.51 -25.03
C SER A 689 -24.92 46.38 -25.40
N ASN A 690 -26.22 46.65 -25.47
CA ASN A 690 -27.25 45.71 -25.96
C ASN A 690 -27.30 45.55 -27.50
N GLY A 691 -26.40 46.19 -28.25
CA GLY A 691 -26.34 46.14 -29.72
C GLY A 691 -27.32 47.07 -30.43
N SER A 692 -28.14 47.83 -29.72
CA SER A 692 -28.97 48.88 -30.32
C SER A 692 -28.11 50.06 -30.78
N SER A 693 -28.26 50.45 -32.04
CA SER A 693 -27.62 51.63 -32.61
C SER A 693 -28.26 52.91 -32.09
N ILE A 694 -27.45 53.84 -31.62
CA ILE A 694 -27.83 55.25 -31.52
C ILE A 694 -27.60 55.87 -32.91
N ASP A 695 -28.25 56.99 -33.22
CA ASP A 695 -28.04 57.71 -34.47
C ASP A 695 -26.55 58.00 -34.72
N LYS A 696 -26.13 57.92 -36.00
CA LYS A 696 -24.74 58.10 -36.41
C LYS A 696 -24.21 59.48 -35.98
N ILE A 697 -23.13 59.48 -35.20
CA ILE A 697 -22.56 60.72 -34.71
C ILE A 697 -21.61 61.29 -35.76
N SER A 698 -22.10 62.29 -36.51
CA SER A 698 -21.28 63.05 -37.45
C SER A 698 -20.17 63.80 -36.71
N THR A 699 -18.92 63.44 -36.98
CA THR A 699 -17.74 64.18 -36.53
C THR A 699 -17.68 65.56 -37.19
N MET A 700 -17.43 66.61 -36.43
CA MET A 700 -17.17 67.95 -36.98
C MET A 700 -15.69 68.31 -36.85
N PRO A 701 -15.03 68.77 -37.93
CA PRO A 701 -13.62 69.19 -37.91
C PRO A 701 -13.44 70.51 -37.13
N VAL A 702 -12.56 70.49 -36.12
CA VAL A 702 -12.27 71.65 -35.28
C VAL A 702 -11.15 72.48 -35.90
N PHE A 703 -11.47 73.19 -36.99
CA PHE A 703 -10.54 74.03 -37.77
C PHE A 703 -9.79 75.11 -36.98
N ALA A 704 -10.12 75.34 -35.70
CA ALA A 704 -9.46 76.32 -34.83
C ALA A 704 -8.11 75.84 -34.23
N LYS A 705 -7.78 74.54 -34.24
CA LYS A 705 -6.59 73.97 -33.57
C LYS A 705 -5.40 73.67 -34.51
N SER A 706 -4.85 74.73 -35.12
CA SER A 706 -3.43 74.84 -35.56
C SER A 706 -2.79 73.78 -36.48
N TYR A 707 -2.49 74.17 -37.73
CA TYR A 707 -1.44 73.54 -38.55
C TYR A 707 -0.04 73.76 -37.94
N GLN A 708 0.46 72.82 -37.13
CA GLN A 708 1.89 72.81 -36.73
C GLN A 708 2.63 71.46 -36.77
N ASN A 709 1.95 70.32 -36.95
CA ASN A 709 2.62 69.00 -37.04
C ASN A 709 2.02 68.05 -38.11
N GLY A 710 1.16 68.52 -39.02
CA GLY A 710 0.51 67.67 -40.03
C GLY A 710 -0.64 66.80 -39.50
N ILE A 711 -1.22 67.17 -38.35
CA ILE A 711 -2.31 66.44 -37.68
C ILE A 711 -3.64 67.21 -37.80
N THR A 712 -4.75 66.50 -38.06
CA THR A 712 -6.12 67.06 -38.22
C THR A 712 -7.07 66.58 -37.10
N VAL A 713 -8.03 67.40 -36.63
CA VAL A 713 -8.79 67.18 -35.37
C VAL A 713 -10.33 67.31 -35.50
N PHE A 714 -11.11 66.47 -34.79
CA PHE A 714 -12.59 66.37 -34.80
C PHE A 714 -13.20 66.10 -33.38
N GLU A 715 -14.50 66.38 -33.09
CA GLU A 715 -15.14 66.32 -31.73
C GLU A 715 -16.59 65.68 -31.68
N TYR A 716 -17.06 65.16 -30.51
CA TYR A 716 -18.40 64.55 -30.22
C TYR A 716 -18.86 64.55 -28.72
N SER A 717 -20.16 64.35 -28.33
CA SER A 717 -20.64 64.31 -26.89
C SER A 717 -22.07 63.75 -26.57
N THR A 718 -22.42 63.45 -25.28
CA THR A 718 -23.78 62.97 -24.80
C THR A 718 -24.04 63.03 -23.24
N TRP A 719 -25.25 62.69 -22.74
CA TRP A 719 -25.68 62.58 -21.30
C TRP A 719 -26.43 61.25 -21.01
N THR A 720 -26.32 60.63 -19.82
CA THR A 720 -26.84 59.25 -19.57
C THR A 720 -27.24 58.95 -18.10
N ASP A 721 -27.73 57.73 -17.81
CA ASP A 721 -27.94 57.16 -16.47
C ASP A 721 -26.79 56.23 -16.01
N LEU A 722 -26.78 55.88 -14.71
CA LEU A 722 -25.80 54.97 -14.11
C LEU A 722 -25.96 53.54 -14.66
N GLY A 723 -24.87 52.96 -15.14
CA GLY A 723 -24.84 51.60 -15.71
C GLY A 723 -25.22 51.52 -17.19
N GLU A 724 -25.25 52.64 -17.92
CA GLU A 724 -25.34 52.60 -19.40
C GLU A 724 -23.95 52.60 -20.05
N ASP A 725 -23.68 51.62 -20.93
CA ASP A 725 -22.44 51.55 -21.72
C ASP A 725 -22.64 52.01 -23.16
N PHE A 726 -21.64 52.71 -23.69
CA PHE A 726 -21.60 53.22 -25.05
C PHE A 726 -20.29 52.80 -25.74
N ILE A 727 -20.35 52.44 -27.02
CA ILE A 727 -19.16 52.11 -27.82
C ILE A 727 -19.13 53.04 -29.04
N PHE A 728 -18.12 53.90 -29.09
CA PHE A 728 -17.81 54.75 -30.24
C PHE A 728 -16.82 54.02 -31.16
N VAL A 729 -17.20 53.78 -32.42
CA VAL A 729 -16.38 53.02 -33.38
C VAL A 729 -15.97 53.93 -34.55
N PRO A 730 -14.73 54.43 -34.59
CA PRO A 730 -14.17 55.09 -35.77
C PRO A 730 -13.93 54.08 -36.91
N ARG A 731 -14.11 54.50 -38.17
CA ARG A 731 -13.94 53.62 -39.34
C ARG A 731 -13.44 54.36 -40.59
N ASP A 732 -12.59 53.67 -41.36
CA ASP A 732 -12.07 54.08 -42.69
C ASP A 732 -13.04 53.55 -43.76
N SER A 733 -13.62 54.45 -44.56
CA SER A 733 -14.55 54.11 -45.66
C SER A 733 -13.85 53.62 -46.94
N SER A 734 -12.54 53.85 -47.07
CA SER A 734 -11.85 53.83 -48.35
C SER A 734 -11.59 52.43 -48.93
N THR A 735 -11.45 52.37 -50.26
CA THR A 735 -11.19 51.13 -51.02
C THR A 735 -9.70 50.81 -51.21
N ARG A 736 -8.79 51.62 -50.64
CA ARG A 736 -7.32 51.55 -50.83
C ARG A 736 -6.68 50.20 -50.45
N ARG A 737 -5.54 49.85 -51.08
CA ARG A 737 -4.72 48.64 -50.79
C ARG A 737 -4.03 48.69 -49.41
N LYS A 738 -3.61 49.87 -48.97
CA LYS A 738 -3.24 50.15 -47.58
C LYS A 738 -4.41 50.86 -46.88
N LYS A 739 -4.68 50.51 -45.62
CA LYS A 739 -5.76 51.13 -44.82
C LYS A 739 -5.21 52.08 -43.76
N ILE A 740 -6.08 52.98 -43.33
CA ILE A 740 -5.90 53.74 -42.08
C ILE A 740 -6.47 52.90 -40.93
N LEU A 741 -5.73 52.86 -39.83
CA LEU A 741 -6.13 52.24 -38.56
C LEU A 741 -6.26 53.33 -37.50
N PHE A 742 -7.18 53.12 -36.55
CA PHE A 742 -7.52 54.10 -35.51
C PHE A 742 -7.04 53.62 -34.15
N TYR A 743 -6.52 54.54 -33.35
CA TYR A 743 -5.78 54.27 -32.14
C TYR A 743 -6.41 55.08 -30.98
N PRO A 744 -7.44 54.56 -30.28
CA PRO A 744 -8.05 53.22 -30.40
C PRO A 744 -9.09 53.05 -31.52
N SER A 745 -9.31 51.81 -31.97
CA SER A 745 -10.24 51.45 -33.06
C SER A 745 -11.68 51.23 -32.61
N ARG A 746 -11.91 51.24 -31.30
CA ARG A 746 -13.17 51.64 -30.68
C ARG A 746 -12.88 52.24 -29.31
N HIS A 747 -13.64 53.26 -28.93
CA HIS A 747 -13.63 53.77 -27.57
C HIS A 747 -14.92 53.36 -26.86
N GLN A 748 -14.84 52.40 -25.94
CA GLN A 748 -15.96 52.11 -25.04
C GLN A 748 -15.95 53.13 -23.91
N PHE A 749 -17.04 53.87 -23.76
CA PHE A 749 -17.27 54.79 -22.67
C PHE A 749 -18.50 54.34 -21.90
N SER A 750 -18.28 53.87 -20.68
CA SER A 750 -19.35 53.37 -19.80
C SER A 750 -19.62 54.39 -18.72
N VAL A 751 -20.89 54.77 -18.54
CA VAL A 751 -21.32 55.63 -17.44
C VAL A 751 -21.55 54.77 -16.20
N SER A 752 -20.48 54.10 -15.81
CA SER A 752 -20.40 53.07 -14.77
C SER A 752 -19.88 53.63 -13.45
N ALA A 753 -19.03 54.66 -13.52
CA ALA A 753 -18.67 55.44 -12.35
C ALA A 753 -19.93 56.14 -11.84
N SER A 754 -20.17 56.08 -10.53
CA SER A 754 -21.15 56.95 -9.87
C SER A 754 -20.62 58.39 -9.75
N GLY A 755 -19.94 58.91 -10.78
CA GLY A 755 -18.92 59.94 -10.72
C GLY A 755 -19.10 61.11 -11.70
N CYS A 756 -18.19 62.09 -11.67
CA CYS A 756 -17.81 62.75 -12.93
C CYS A 756 -17.50 61.64 -13.95
N GLN A 757 -17.92 61.82 -15.20
CA GLN A 757 -17.34 61.04 -16.29
C GLN A 757 -16.41 61.96 -17.07
N ASP A 758 -15.28 61.40 -17.47
CA ASP A 758 -14.21 62.15 -18.12
C ASP A 758 -14.55 62.54 -19.56
N ALA A 759 -13.69 63.37 -20.15
CA ALA A 759 -13.64 63.48 -21.61
C ALA A 759 -13.07 62.18 -22.19
N VAL A 760 -13.90 61.46 -22.96
CA VAL A 760 -13.59 60.31 -23.80
C VAL A 760 -12.27 60.57 -24.56
N PRO A 761 -11.19 59.85 -24.22
CA PRO A 761 -9.85 60.09 -24.78
C PRO A 761 -9.78 60.15 -26.32
N SER A 762 -8.94 61.07 -26.80
CA SER A 762 -8.75 61.35 -28.23
C SER A 762 -8.21 60.16 -29.02
N ILE A 763 -8.88 59.82 -30.13
CA ILE A 763 -8.50 58.70 -31.02
C ILE A 763 -7.51 59.18 -32.08
N THR A 764 -6.34 58.57 -32.26
CA THR A 764 -5.37 58.93 -33.32
C THR A 764 -5.47 58.01 -34.54
N ALA A 765 -5.46 58.50 -35.78
CA ALA A 765 -5.51 57.65 -36.98
C ALA A 765 -4.16 57.65 -37.74
N LYS A 766 -3.66 56.48 -38.16
CA LYS A 766 -2.38 56.28 -38.88
C LYS A 766 -2.49 55.18 -39.94
N MET A 767 -1.55 55.11 -40.90
CA MET A 767 -1.48 53.99 -41.86
C MET A 767 -1.08 52.67 -41.16
N GLY A 768 -1.59 51.53 -41.65
CA GLY A 768 -1.25 50.20 -41.11
C GLY A 768 0.09 49.61 -41.58
N LEU A 769 0.73 48.85 -40.69
CA LEU A 769 1.93 48.03 -40.90
C LEU A 769 1.62 46.77 -41.73
N TYR A 770 2.64 46.22 -42.41
CA TYR A 770 2.56 44.98 -43.19
C TYR A 770 3.81 44.12 -42.94
N LEU A 771 3.64 42.80 -42.96
CA LEU A 771 4.72 41.81 -42.79
C LEU A 771 4.96 41.03 -44.08
N GLU A 772 6.22 40.71 -44.34
CA GLU A 772 6.71 39.87 -45.44
C GLU A 772 7.56 38.73 -44.87
N GLY A 773 7.36 37.52 -45.37
CA GLY A 773 8.02 36.33 -44.81
C GLY A 773 8.00 35.12 -45.75
N SER A 774 8.53 33.98 -45.27
CA SER A 774 8.79 32.81 -46.11
C SER A 774 8.79 31.46 -45.38
N VAL A 775 8.52 30.39 -46.11
CA VAL A 775 8.58 29.01 -45.62
C VAL A 775 9.54 28.19 -46.49
N SER A 776 10.50 27.50 -45.84
CA SER A 776 11.55 26.71 -46.48
C SER A 776 11.53 25.24 -46.00
N PRO A 777 11.54 24.24 -46.90
CA PRO A 777 11.46 24.35 -48.36
C PRO A 777 10.14 24.97 -48.82
N ALA A 778 10.14 25.56 -50.00
CA ALA A 778 9.01 26.27 -50.60
C ALA A 778 7.73 25.42 -50.53
N THR A 779 6.80 25.84 -49.66
CA THR A 779 5.57 25.10 -49.38
C THR A 779 4.38 26.05 -49.57
N PRO A 780 3.54 25.88 -50.62
CA PRO A 780 2.29 26.63 -50.77
C PRO A 780 1.26 26.26 -49.71
N ASP A 781 0.22 27.07 -49.54
CA ASP A 781 -0.94 26.80 -48.67
C ASP A 781 -0.57 26.46 -47.22
N VAL A 782 0.55 27.00 -46.73
CA VAL A 782 0.77 27.13 -45.28
C VAL A 782 -0.09 28.28 -44.83
N HIS A 783 -0.95 28.02 -43.84
CA HIS A 783 -1.75 29.03 -43.19
C HIS A 783 -0.85 29.85 -42.27
N ILE A 784 -0.71 31.14 -42.56
CA ILE A 784 0.12 32.06 -41.80
C ILE A 784 -0.84 32.93 -40.98
N MET A 785 -0.81 32.71 -39.67
CA MET A 785 -1.68 33.33 -38.69
C MET A 785 -0.85 34.32 -37.88
N ILE A 786 -1.12 35.61 -38.08
CA ILE A 786 -0.36 36.68 -37.41
C ILE A 786 -1.10 37.05 -36.14
N LEU A 787 -0.52 36.63 -35.03
CA LEU A 787 -1.03 36.88 -33.69
C LEU A 787 -0.44 38.18 -33.14
N ALA A 788 -1.27 38.95 -32.46
CA ALA A 788 -0.78 40.07 -31.66
C ALA A 788 0.16 39.54 -30.55
N ALA A 789 1.42 39.98 -30.53
CA ALA A 789 2.42 39.53 -29.53
C ALA A 789 2.20 40.15 -28.15
N GLY A 790 1.45 41.25 -28.09
CA GLY A 790 0.96 41.88 -26.87
C GLY A 790 -0.49 42.30 -27.05
N ASN A 791 -1.15 42.71 -25.96
CA ASN A 791 -2.44 43.39 -26.09
C ASN A 791 -2.19 44.74 -26.77
N SER A 792 -2.80 44.97 -27.95
CA SER A 792 -2.87 46.32 -28.50
C SER A 792 -3.62 47.20 -27.51
N LYS A 793 -3.07 48.37 -27.23
CA LYS A 793 -3.69 49.41 -26.39
C LYS A 793 -4.83 50.10 -27.13
N TYR A 794 -5.01 49.76 -28.40
CA TYR A 794 -5.71 50.55 -29.38
C TYR A 794 -6.71 49.72 -30.19
N ALA A 795 -6.31 48.55 -30.69
CA ALA A 795 -7.24 47.59 -31.27
C ALA A 795 -7.89 46.70 -30.20
N MET A 796 -9.07 46.13 -30.49
CA MET A 796 -9.45 44.85 -29.88
C MET A 796 -8.65 43.72 -30.53
N LEU A 797 -7.35 43.69 -30.21
CA LEU A 797 -6.39 42.63 -30.48
C LEU A 797 -5.61 42.37 -29.20
N LYS A 798 -6.07 41.42 -28.39
CA LYS A 798 -5.37 40.91 -27.21
C LYS A 798 -4.16 40.07 -27.65
N LYS A 799 -3.22 39.79 -26.74
CA LYS A 799 -2.13 38.85 -27.02
C LYS A 799 -2.73 37.49 -27.41
N GLY A 800 -2.38 36.99 -28.58
CA GLY A 800 -2.94 35.76 -29.14
C GLY A 800 -4.21 35.91 -29.98
N ASP A 801 -4.78 37.12 -30.11
CA ASP A 801 -5.84 37.37 -31.10
C ASP A 801 -5.23 37.41 -32.51
N ILE A 802 -5.95 36.82 -33.48
CA ILE A 802 -5.57 36.82 -34.90
C ILE A 802 -5.75 38.24 -35.46
N ALA A 803 -4.64 38.93 -35.69
CA ALA A 803 -4.62 40.27 -36.27
C ALA A 803 -4.82 40.26 -37.80
N THR A 804 -4.31 39.23 -38.46
CA THR A 804 -4.66 38.86 -39.84
C THR A 804 -4.25 37.42 -40.11
N GLU A 805 -4.89 36.78 -41.07
CA GLU A 805 -4.45 35.52 -41.67
C GLU A 805 -4.06 35.72 -43.14
N THR A 806 -3.18 34.87 -43.65
CA THR A 806 -2.83 34.78 -45.07
C THR A 806 -2.38 33.35 -45.40
N LYS A 807 -2.00 33.10 -46.66
CA LYS A 807 -1.39 31.83 -47.08
C LYS A 807 -0.09 32.05 -47.83
N THR A 808 0.79 31.06 -47.78
CA THR A 808 1.99 31.06 -48.62
C THR A 808 1.70 30.80 -50.09
N ASN A 809 2.40 31.54 -50.94
CA ASN A 809 2.45 31.37 -52.38
C ASN A 809 3.23 30.08 -52.77
N SER A 810 3.25 29.76 -54.06
CA SER A 810 3.96 28.59 -54.62
C SER A 810 5.48 28.60 -54.44
N ASP A 811 6.09 29.77 -54.21
CA ASP A 811 7.50 29.94 -53.84
C ASP A 811 7.75 29.88 -52.32
N GLY A 812 6.70 29.72 -51.51
CA GLY A 812 6.73 29.75 -50.05
C GLY A 812 6.69 31.15 -49.43
N SER A 813 6.59 32.24 -50.20
CA SER A 813 6.49 33.60 -49.69
C SER A 813 5.09 33.93 -49.13
N PHE A 814 5.00 34.89 -48.21
CA PHE A 814 3.72 35.49 -47.79
C PHE A 814 3.82 37.01 -47.57
N PHE A 815 2.68 37.70 -47.73
CA PHE A 815 2.48 39.13 -47.46
C PHE A 815 1.19 39.29 -46.66
N ALA A 816 1.18 40.14 -45.63
CA ALA A 816 0.04 40.26 -44.72
C ALA A 816 -0.06 41.62 -44.01
N GLY A 817 -1.30 42.04 -43.73
CA GLY A 817 -1.68 43.29 -43.06
C GLY A 817 -3.00 43.84 -43.63
N PRO A 818 -3.51 44.99 -43.14
CA PRO A 818 -2.86 45.98 -42.28
C PRO A 818 -2.79 45.57 -40.80
N LEU A 819 -1.77 46.05 -40.09
CA LEU A 819 -1.49 45.78 -38.68
C LEU A 819 -1.24 47.08 -37.88
N TYR A 820 -1.45 47.03 -36.57
CA TYR A 820 -1.30 48.18 -35.66
C TYR A 820 0.14 48.30 -35.16
N GLU A 821 0.75 49.49 -35.27
CA GLU A 821 2.17 49.69 -34.94
C GLU A 821 2.49 49.68 -33.43
N ASP A 822 1.48 49.61 -32.56
CA ASP A 822 1.67 49.71 -31.10
C ASP A 822 2.10 48.39 -30.42
N ILE A 823 2.05 47.29 -31.16
CA ILE A 823 2.42 45.95 -30.71
C ILE A 823 3.34 45.25 -31.69
N GLY A 824 4.21 44.40 -31.15
CA GLY A 824 4.87 43.38 -31.96
C GLY A 824 3.88 42.32 -32.43
N TYR A 825 4.29 41.54 -33.42
CA TYR A 825 3.50 40.45 -33.98
C TYR A 825 4.27 39.13 -33.91
N GLU A 826 3.64 38.14 -33.29
CA GLU A 826 4.06 36.75 -33.32
C GLU A 826 3.43 36.12 -34.57
N VAL A 827 4.22 35.41 -35.35
CA VAL A 827 3.71 34.79 -36.59
C VAL A 827 3.71 33.29 -36.39
N GLU A 828 2.53 32.70 -36.36
CA GLU A 828 2.36 31.26 -36.37
C GLU A 828 2.17 30.77 -37.81
N ALA A 829 2.79 29.65 -38.13
CA ALA A 829 2.63 28.98 -39.41
C ALA A 829 2.07 27.58 -39.15
N SER A 830 0.91 27.25 -39.74
CA SER A 830 0.28 25.95 -39.59
C SER A 830 -0.06 25.33 -40.94
N LYS A 831 0.09 24.01 -41.04
CA LYS A 831 -0.40 23.21 -42.18
C LYS A 831 -0.61 21.78 -41.74
N ALA A 832 -1.78 21.22 -42.02
CA ALA A 832 -2.10 19.84 -41.64
C ALA A 832 -1.10 18.85 -42.25
N GLY A 833 -0.53 17.95 -41.42
CA GLY A 833 0.51 17.02 -41.85
C GLY A 833 1.92 17.62 -41.99
N TYR A 834 2.18 18.82 -41.46
CA TYR A 834 3.50 19.44 -41.41
C TYR A 834 3.78 20.03 -40.03
N HIS A 835 5.02 19.94 -39.57
CA HIS A 835 5.54 20.72 -38.46
C HIS A 835 6.30 21.92 -39.02
N LEU A 836 5.91 23.11 -38.59
CA LEU A 836 6.58 24.36 -38.97
C LEU A 836 7.29 24.92 -37.73
N LYS A 837 8.60 25.12 -37.86
CA LYS A 837 9.46 25.68 -36.83
C LYS A 837 9.98 27.02 -37.30
N GLN A 838 9.73 28.08 -36.53
CA GLN A 838 10.27 29.41 -36.81
C GLN A 838 11.81 29.37 -36.79
N THR A 839 12.45 29.93 -37.82
CA THR A 839 13.90 29.99 -38.02
C THR A 839 14.44 31.41 -38.24
N GLY A 840 13.55 32.35 -38.56
CA GLY A 840 13.79 33.80 -38.56
C GLY A 840 12.51 34.53 -38.15
N PRO A 841 12.52 35.87 -37.99
CA PRO A 841 11.37 36.61 -37.45
C PRO A 841 10.06 36.30 -38.19
N TYR A 842 10.10 36.25 -39.53
CA TYR A 842 8.97 35.88 -40.38
C TYR A 842 9.30 34.69 -41.30
N SER A 843 10.23 33.82 -40.88
CA SER A 843 10.70 32.68 -41.68
C SER A 843 10.59 31.37 -40.92
N PHE A 844 10.15 30.31 -41.61
CA PHE A 844 9.89 29.00 -41.02
C PHE A 844 10.61 27.88 -41.77
N ALA A 845 11.22 26.95 -41.05
CA ALA A 845 11.53 25.63 -41.55
C ALA A 845 10.26 24.76 -41.53
N CYS A 846 9.98 24.10 -42.64
CA CYS A 846 8.82 23.23 -42.84
C CYS A 846 9.28 21.77 -42.94
N GLN A 847 8.77 20.91 -42.07
CA GLN A 847 9.03 19.48 -42.11
C GLN A 847 7.69 18.75 -42.32
N LYS A 848 7.58 17.98 -43.40
CA LYS A 848 6.38 17.16 -43.61
C LYS A 848 6.39 16.02 -42.58
N LEU A 849 5.30 15.88 -41.85
CA LEU A 849 5.13 14.83 -40.86
C LEU A 849 4.63 13.55 -41.54
N GLY A 850 5.17 12.43 -41.13
CA GLY A 850 4.78 11.12 -41.60
C GLY A 850 3.53 10.58 -40.89
N GLN A 851 3.15 9.39 -41.32
CA GLN A 851 1.99 8.65 -40.82
C GLN A 851 2.35 7.16 -40.71
N ILE A 852 1.83 6.49 -39.68
CA ILE A 852 1.84 5.03 -39.58
C ILE A 852 0.40 4.54 -39.57
N LEU A 853 -0.01 3.74 -40.56
CA LEU A 853 -1.26 3.00 -40.52
C LEU A 853 -1.02 1.61 -39.92
N ALA A 854 -1.82 1.26 -38.93
CA ALA A 854 -1.92 -0.10 -38.42
C ALA A 854 -3.14 -0.78 -39.07
N HIS A 855 -2.91 -1.93 -39.68
CA HIS A 855 -3.93 -2.86 -40.13
C HIS A 855 -3.84 -4.12 -39.26
N ILE A 856 -4.97 -4.55 -38.73
CA ILE A 856 -5.07 -5.63 -37.76
C ILE A 856 -6.15 -6.59 -38.25
N TYR A 857 -5.75 -7.82 -38.57
CA TYR A 857 -6.63 -8.88 -39.04
C TYR A 857 -6.73 -9.97 -37.97
N GLY A 858 -7.89 -10.63 -37.89
CA GLY A 858 -8.02 -11.85 -37.12
C GLY A 858 -7.25 -13.02 -37.74
N GLU A 859 -7.49 -14.22 -37.22
CA GLU A 859 -6.88 -15.43 -37.77
C GLU A 859 -7.52 -15.79 -39.12
N ASN A 860 -8.81 -15.46 -39.26
CA ASN A 860 -9.51 -15.40 -40.53
C ASN A 860 -9.80 -13.93 -40.88
N ASP A 861 -9.63 -13.54 -42.16
CA ASP A 861 -9.84 -12.15 -42.62
C ASP A 861 -11.30 -11.64 -42.51
N THR A 862 -12.23 -12.51 -42.11
CA THR A 862 -13.64 -12.20 -41.82
C THR A 862 -13.96 -12.07 -40.32
N GLU A 863 -13.00 -12.34 -39.43
CA GLU A 863 -13.16 -12.22 -37.98
C GLU A 863 -13.14 -10.75 -37.55
N MET A 864 -14.24 -10.27 -36.95
CA MET A 864 -14.27 -8.93 -36.36
C MET A 864 -13.63 -8.93 -34.97
N LEU A 865 -12.35 -8.57 -34.92
CA LEU A 865 -11.63 -8.40 -33.65
C LEU A 865 -12.24 -7.28 -32.79
N PRO A 866 -12.18 -7.41 -31.45
CA PRO A 866 -12.40 -6.32 -30.51
C PRO A 866 -11.45 -5.13 -30.72
N ALA A 867 -11.69 -4.04 -29.97
CA ALA A 867 -10.84 -2.86 -29.98
C ALA A 867 -9.42 -3.20 -29.44
N VAL A 868 -8.40 -3.12 -30.29
CA VAL A 868 -7.01 -3.52 -29.95
C VAL A 868 -6.22 -2.31 -29.49
N LEU A 869 -5.47 -2.44 -28.38
CA LEU A 869 -4.56 -1.40 -27.92
C LEU A 869 -3.30 -1.40 -28.79
N LEU A 870 -3.02 -0.26 -29.42
CA LEU A 870 -1.82 0.01 -30.19
C LEU A 870 -0.88 0.90 -29.39
N SER A 871 0.29 0.37 -29.06
CA SER A 871 1.36 1.06 -28.32
C SER A 871 2.46 1.46 -29.30
N LEU A 872 2.53 2.75 -29.65
CA LEU A 872 3.61 3.31 -30.47
C LEU A 872 4.64 4.01 -29.56
N SER A 873 5.92 3.67 -29.70
CA SER A 873 7.03 4.41 -29.09
C SER A 873 8.06 4.83 -30.15
N GLY A 874 8.96 5.75 -29.83
CA GLY A 874 9.97 6.26 -30.76
C GLY A 874 11.12 6.98 -30.08
N GLU A 875 12.19 7.24 -30.83
CA GLU A 875 13.42 7.80 -30.28
C GLU A 875 13.22 9.21 -29.69
N GLY A 876 13.89 9.48 -28.56
CA GLY A 876 13.75 10.74 -27.80
C GLY A 876 12.52 10.79 -26.90
N GLY A 877 12.08 9.64 -26.37
CA GLY A 877 10.98 9.55 -25.39
C GLY A 877 9.57 9.70 -25.98
N TYR A 878 9.42 9.61 -27.30
CA TYR A 878 8.08 9.64 -27.91
C TYR A 878 7.32 8.37 -27.51
N ARG A 879 6.10 8.54 -26.98
CA ARG A 879 5.14 7.45 -26.78
C ARG A 879 3.72 7.92 -27.06
N LYS A 880 2.91 7.02 -27.62
CA LYS A 880 1.48 7.20 -27.81
C LYS A 880 0.79 5.84 -27.83
N ASN A 881 -0.05 5.61 -26.83
CA ASN A 881 -0.96 4.48 -26.79
C ASN A 881 -2.33 4.96 -27.31
N SER A 882 -3.01 4.12 -28.09
CA SER A 882 -4.34 4.40 -28.67
C SER A 882 -5.07 3.09 -28.95
N VAL A 883 -6.40 3.06 -28.89
CA VAL A 883 -7.18 1.85 -29.22
C VAL A 883 -7.70 1.92 -30.67
N SER A 884 -7.69 0.79 -31.39
CA SER A 884 -8.26 0.67 -32.74
C SER A 884 -9.79 0.57 -32.71
N GLY A 885 -10.46 1.03 -33.77
CA GLY A 885 -11.90 0.84 -33.92
C GLY A 885 -12.29 -0.60 -34.31
N SER A 886 -13.56 -0.94 -34.14
CA SER A 886 -14.16 -2.18 -34.67
C SER A 886 -14.03 -2.20 -36.20
N GLY A 887 -13.18 -3.10 -36.73
CA GLY A 887 -12.70 -3.04 -38.11
C GLY A 887 -11.18 -2.92 -38.25
N GLY A 888 -10.42 -3.02 -37.14
CA GLY A 888 -9.01 -3.40 -37.14
C GLY A 888 -8.04 -2.39 -37.76
N THR A 889 -8.46 -1.15 -38.04
CA THR A 889 -7.60 -0.14 -38.67
C THR A 889 -7.46 1.11 -37.82
N PHE A 890 -6.25 1.67 -37.79
CA PHE A 890 -5.91 2.88 -37.03
C PHE A 890 -4.81 3.68 -37.71
N SER A 891 -4.73 4.99 -37.49
CA SER A 891 -3.66 5.84 -38.04
C SER A 891 -3.00 6.74 -37.00
N PHE A 892 -1.69 6.55 -36.82
CA PHE A 892 -0.83 7.46 -36.08
C PHE A 892 -0.38 8.57 -37.02
N ASN A 893 -1.08 9.71 -36.94
CA ASN A 893 -0.86 10.89 -37.76
C ASN A 893 0.10 11.87 -37.07
N ASN A 894 0.69 12.79 -37.86
CA ASN A 894 1.58 13.87 -37.39
C ASN A 894 2.87 13.37 -36.71
N LEU A 895 3.50 12.32 -37.24
CA LEU A 895 4.74 11.76 -36.72
C LEU A 895 5.98 12.47 -37.30
N PHE A 896 6.96 12.80 -36.45
CA PHE A 896 8.26 13.30 -36.90
C PHE A 896 9.04 12.19 -37.61
N PRO A 897 9.91 12.50 -38.60
CA PRO A 897 10.73 11.49 -39.24
C PRO A 897 11.81 10.96 -38.26
N ARG A 898 11.60 9.72 -37.78
CA ARG A 898 12.39 9.00 -36.77
C ARG A 898 12.13 7.49 -36.89
N SER A 899 12.92 6.69 -36.19
CA SER A 899 12.60 5.29 -35.89
C SER A 899 11.51 5.19 -34.81
N TYR A 900 10.48 4.40 -35.08
CA TYR A 900 9.41 4.05 -34.15
C TYR A 900 9.31 2.54 -33.94
N TYR A 901 8.71 2.12 -32.83
CA TYR A 901 8.35 0.74 -32.54
C TYR A 901 6.86 0.68 -32.24
N LEU A 902 6.10 -0.03 -33.09
CA LEU A 902 4.66 -0.22 -32.94
C LEU A 902 4.38 -1.64 -32.41
N ARG A 903 3.47 -1.74 -31.44
CA ARG A 903 2.99 -3.00 -30.84
C ARG A 903 1.46 -3.04 -30.84
N ALA A 904 0.90 -4.22 -31.05
CA ALA A 904 -0.52 -4.51 -30.86
C ALA A 904 -0.70 -5.39 -29.62
N LEU A 905 -1.70 -5.05 -28.79
CA LEU A 905 -1.95 -5.64 -27.48
C LEU A 905 -3.47 -5.80 -27.28
N LEU A 906 -3.92 -7.00 -26.92
CA LEU A 906 -5.30 -7.31 -26.57
C LEU A 906 -5.29 -8.61 -25.75
N LYS A 907 -5.85 -8.58 -24.54
CA LYS A 907 -5.98 -9.79 -23.70
C LYS A 907 -6.74 -10.88 -24.46
N GLU A 908 -6.36 -12.13 -24.23
CA GLU A 908 -6.77 -13.33 -25.00
C GLU A 908 -6.13 -13.53 -26.39
N TYR A 909 -5.45 -12.53 -26.95
CA TYR A 909 -4.90 -12.59 -28.31
C TYR A 909 -3.37 -12.38 -28.36
N LYS A 910 -2.70 -13.15 -29.23
CA LYS A 910 -1.29 -13.00 -29.56
C LYS A 910 -1.12 -12.45 -30.96
N PHE A 911 -0.35 -11.37 -31.09
CA PHE A 911 -0.11 -10.71 -32.37
C PHE A 911 1.19 -11.19 -33.04
N THR A 912 1.11 -11.42 -34.34
CA THR A 912 2.25 -11.74 -35.22
C THR A 912 2.34 -10.68 -36.32
N PRO A 913 3.46 -9.94 -36.43
CA PRO A 913 4.58 -9.85 -35.48
C PRO A 913 4.16 -9.19 -34.14
N SER A 914 4.90 -9.42 -33.05
CA SER A 914 4.60 -8.81 -31.74
C SER A 914 5.10 -7.36 -31.59
N THR A 915 6.04 -6.93 -32.43
CA THR A 915 6.55 -5.56 -32.54
C THR A 915 7.06 -5.32 -33.95
N VAL A 916 6.89 -4.10 -34.47
CA VAL A 916 7.45 -3.70 -35.76
C VAL A 916 8.28 -2.42 -35.58
N ALA A 917 9.54 -2.48 -36.01
CA ALA A 917 10.42 -1.32 -36.14
C ALA A 917 10.13 -0.58 -37.46
N ILE A 918 9.99 0.74 -37.40
CA ILE A 918 9.48 1.57 -38.50
C ILE A 918 10.32 2.84 -38.61
N ASP A 919 11.25 2.85 -39.55
CA ASP A 919 11.99 4.06 -39.92
C ASP A 919 11.13 4.93 -40.84
N LEU A 920 10.73 6.10 -40.35
CA LEU A 920 9.79 6.99 -41.03
C LEU A 920 10.54 8.22 -41.59
N ASN A 921 10.45 8.44 -42.91
CA ASN A 921 11.03 9.61 -43.56
C ASN A 921 10.06 10.81 -43.58
N SER A 922 10.57 11.99 -43.93
CA SER A 922 9.82 13.27 -43.86
C SER A 922 8.58 13.26 -44.76
N GLY A 923 7.42 12.99 -44.18
CA GLY A 923 6.14 12.96 -44.89
C GLY A 923 5.83 11.64 -45.58
N GLU A 924 6.51 10.57 -45.20
CA GLU A 924 6.23 9.20 -45.61
C GLU A 924 5.00 8.65 -44.89
N SER A 925 4.22 7.78 -45.55
CA SER A 925 3.17 7.00 -44.90
C SER A 925 3.54 5.52 -44.99
N ARG A 926 3.55 4.83 -43.85
CA ARG A 926 3.89 3.40 -43.73
C ARG A 926 2.70 2.61 -43.21
N ALA A 927 2.23 1.66 -44.00
CA ALA A 927 1.32 0.63 -43.53
C ALA A 927 2.09 -0.49 -42.82
N VAL A 928 1.52 -1.00 -41.72
CA VAL A 928 2.03 -2.11 -40.93
C VAL A 928 0.88 -3.06 -40.64
N GLU A 929 1.11 -4.35 -40.82
CA GLU A 929 0.09 -5.39 -40.66
C GLU A 929 0.38 -6.26 -39.43
N PHE A 930 -0.66 -6.54 -38.66
CA PHE A 930 -0.67 -7.45 -37.53
C PHE A 930 -1.75 -8.52 -37.75
N ARG A 931 -1.41 -9.79 -37.52
CA ARG A 931 -2.41 -10.87 -37.41
C ARG A 931 -2.57 -11.30 -35.97
N ALA A 932 -3.81 -11.41 -35.50
CA ALA A 932 -4.15 -11.85 -34.15
C ALA A 932 -4.59 -13.33 -34.18
N THR A 933 -3.95 -14.17 -33.37
CA THR A 933 -4.39 -15.54 -33.07
C THR A 933 -4.89 -15.56 -31.62
N ARG A 934 -6.03 -16.19 -31.35
CA ARG A 934 -6.54 -16.33 -29.98
C ARG A 934 -5.76 -17.41 -29.23
N VAL A 935 -5.35 -17.13 -27.99
CA VAL A 935 -4.46 -18.01 -27.20
C VAL A 935 -4.92 -18.22 -25.76
N ALA A 936 -5.98 -17.52 -25.33
CA ALA A 936 -6.64 -17.74 -24.06
C ALA A 936 -8.14 -17.43 -24.19
N PHE A 937 -8.95 -17.93 -23.25
CA PHE A 937 -10.41 -17.97 -23.36
C PHE A 937 -11.08 -17.42 -22.10
N SER A 938 -12.38 -17.15 -22.20
CA SER A 938 -13.17 -16.59 -21.12
C SER A 938 -14.01 -17.64 -20.41
N ALA A 939 -14.28 -17.42 -19.11
CA ALA A 939 -15.34 -18.10 -18.38
C ALA A 939 -16.46 -17.11 -18.02
N MET A 940 -17.69 -17.45 -18.41
CA MET A 940 -18.85 -16.58 -18.36
C MET A 940 -19.95 -17.17 -17.47
N GLY A 941 -20.53 -16.33 -16.61
CA GLY A 941 -21.50 -16.79 -15.63
C GLY A 941 -22.36 -15.68 -15.02
N SER A 942 -23.10 -16.04 -13.97
CA SER A 942 -23.96 -15.12 -13.23
C SER A 942 -24.00 -15.39 -11.73
N VAL A 943 -24.26 -14.35 -10.96
CA VAL A 943 -24.44 -14.36 -9.51
C VAL A 943 -25.83 -13.79 -9.18
N THR A 944 -26.58 -14.52 -8.37
CA THR A 944 -27.95 -14.17 -7.97
C THR A 944 -28.13 -14.26 -6.46
N LEU A 945 -29.05 -13.47 -5.91
CA LEU A 945 -29.53 -13.62 -4.55
C LEU A 945 -30.43 -14.87 -4.43
N LEU A 946 -30.65 -15.33 -3.20
CA LEU A 946 -31.62 -16.40 -2.89
C LEU A 946 -33.05 -16.12 -3.42
N THR A 947 -33.38 -14.85 -3.68
CA THR A 947 -34.64 -14.40 -4.31
C THR A 947 -34.71 -14.61 -5.83
N GLY A 948 -33.61 -15.08 -6.45
CA GLY A 948 -33.45 -15.17 -7.91
C GLY A 948 -33.14 -13.83 -8.59
N GLN A 949 -32.99 -12.75 -7.83
CA GLN A 949 -32.60 -11.43 -8.37
C GLN A 949 -31.09 -11.40 -8.68
N PRO A 950 -30.66 -10.73 -9.76
CA PRO A 950 -29.24 -10.56 -10.06
C PRO A 950 -28.53 -9.72 -8.98
N LYS A 951 -27.25 -10.01 -8.70
CA LYS A 951 -26.44 -9.22 -7.76
C LYS A 951 -25.23 -8.58 -8.44
N GLU A 952 -25.29 -7.26 -8.55
CA GLU A 952 -24.19 -6.39 -9.02
C GLU A 952 -23.09 -6.23 -7.95
N GLY A 953 -21.86 -5.97 -8.41
CA GLY A 953 -20.72 -5.63 -7.52
C GLY A 953 -20.09 -6.79 -6.78
N VAL A 954 -20.36 -8.04 -7.18
CA VAL A 954 -19.76 -9.24 -6.58
C VAL A 954 -18.46 -9.57 -7.31
N PHE A 955 -17.38 -9.79 -6.55
CA PHE A 955 -16.12 -10.27 -7.09
C PHE A 955 -16.17 -11.79 -7.30
N VAL A 956 -15.67 -12.24 -8.45
CA VAL A 956 -15.45 -13.64 -8.78
C VAL A 956 -13.99 -13.80 -9.19
N GLU A 957 -13.27 -14.73 -8.55
CA GLU A 957 -11.89 -15.08 -8.93
C GLU A 957 -11.83 -16.41 -9.68
N ALA A 958 -10.79 -16.60 -10.48
CA ALA A 958 -10.38 -17.87 -11.06
C ALA A 958 -8.90 -18.11 -10.75
N ARG A 959 -8.59 -19.16 -9.99
CA ARG A 959 -7.23 -19.49 -9.56
C ARG A 959 -6.79 -20.82 -10.19
N SER A 960 -5.68 -20.82 -10.93
CA SER A 960 -5.13 -22.05 -11.49
C SER A 960 -4.55 -22.93 -10.39
N GLU A 961 -4.91 -24.21 -10.40
CA GLU A 961 -4.50 -25.18 -9.36
C GLU A 961 -3.01 -25.57 -9.47
N SER A 962 -2.39 -25.41 -10.65
CA SER A 962 -1.05 -25.96 -10.93
C SER A 962 -0.05 -24.97 -11.55
N ARG A 963 -0.49 -23.85 -12.14
CA ARG A 963 0.39 -22.93 -12.89
C ARG A 963 0.51 -21.51 -12.33
N GLY A 964 -0.22 -21.18 -11.26
CA GLY A 964 -0.10 -19.88 -10.58
C GLY A 964 -0.69 -18.68 -11.33
N TYR A 965 -1.54 -18.93 -12.33
CA TYR A 965 -2.35 -17.90 -12.99
C TYR A 965 -3.54 -17.50 -12.11
N TYR A 966 -3.90 -16.22 -12.13
CA TYR A 966 -5.04 -15.66 -11.40
C TYR A 966 -5.83 -14.68 -12.28
N GLU A 967 -7.14 -14.86 -12.35
CA GLU A 967 -8.06 -13.90 -12.97
C GLU A 967 -9.18 -13.48 -12.04
N GLU A 968 -9.79 -12.34 -12.34
CA GLU A 968 -10.86 -11.74 -11.54
C GLU A 968 -11.89 -11.09 -12.46
N ALA A 969 -13.14 -11.01 -12.00
CA ALA A 969 -14.20 -10.22 -12.62
C ALA A 969 -15.14 -9.67 -11.53
N THR A 970 -15.77 -8.53 -11.81
CA THR A 970 -16.89 -8.00 -11.00
C THR A 970 -18.21 -8.21 -11.77
N THR A 971 -19.31 -8.48 -11.08
CA THR A 971 -20.62 -8.67 -11.74
C THR A 971 -21.27 -7.36 -12.19
N ASP A 972 -21.87 -7.38 -13.39
CA ASP A 972 -22.66 -6.29 -13.97
C ASP A 972 -24.00 -6.07 -13.24
N SER A 973 -24.75 -5.04 -13.64
CA SER A 973 -26.11 -4.74 -13.14
C SER A 973 -27.17 -5.81 -13.46
N PHE A 974 -26.82 -6.82 -14.26
CA PHE A 974 -27.60 -8.03 -14.51
C PHE A 974 -27.00 -9.26 -13.80
N GLY A 975 -26.08 -9.06 -12.86
CA GLY A 975 -25.42 -10.10 -12.06
C GLY A 975 -24.43 -10.96 -12.84
N ARG A 976 -24.10 -10.63 -14.10
CA ARG A 976 -23.24 -11.45 -14.96
C ARG A 976 -21.78 -11.08 -14.82
N PHE A 977 -20.89 -12.06 -14.93
CA PHE A 977 -19.45 -11.88 -14.95
C PHE A 977 -18.82 -12.55 -16.17
N ARG A 978 -17.66 -12.04 -16.58
CA ARG A 978 -16.78 -12.64 -17.60
C ARG A 978 -15.33 -12.54 -17.13
N LEU A 979 -14.81 -13.64 -16.62
CA LEU A 979 -13.38 -13.84 -16.43
C LEU A 979 -12.74 -13.97 -17.81
N ARG A 980 -11.67 -13.21 -18.09
CA ARG A 980 -10.96 -13.22 -19.39
C ARG A 980 -9.54 -13.72 -19.21
N GLY A 981 -8.96 -14.36 -20.22
CA GLY A 981 -7.53 -14.70 -20.24
C GLY A 981 -7.16 -16.06 -19.62
N LEU A 982 -8.12 -16.98 -19.47
CA LEU A 982 -7.86 -18.33 -18.97
C LEU A 982 -7.07 -19.15 -20.01
N ILE A 983 -5.91 -19.66 -19.60
CA ILE A 983 -4.94 -20.32 -20.48
C ILE A 983 -5.25 -21.83 -20.65
N PRO A 984 -5.38 -22.34 -21.90
CA PRO A 984 -5.68 -23.75 -22.19
C PRO A 984 -4.76 -24.79 -21.54
N GLY A 985 -5.30 -25.99 -21.35
CA GLY A 985 -4.61 -27.10 -20.71
C GLY A 985 -4.23 -26.80 -19.25
N SER A 986 -5.05 -26.01 -18.56
CA SER A 986 -4.91 -25.65 -17.15
C SER A 986 -6.27 -25.69 -16.45
N SER A 987 -6.34 -26.35 -15.30
CA SER A 987 -7.53 -26.36 -14.43
C SER A 987 -7.57 -25.11 -13.54
N TYR A 988 -8.75 -24.51 -13.39
CA TYR A 988 -9.01 -23.34 -12.54
C TYR A 988 -10.16 -23.60 -11.57
N SER A 989 -9.96 -23.30 -10.30
CA SER A 989 -11.05 -23.18 -9.32
C SER A 989 -11.63 -21.76 -9.38
N ILE A 990 -12.89 -21.64 -9.78
CA ILE A 990 -13.64 -20.38 -9.89
C ILE A 990 -14.53 -20.22 -8.65
N ARG A 991 -14.52 -19.07 -7.98
CA ARG A 991 -15.33 -18.81 -6.77
C ARG A 991 -15.70 -17.35 -6.57
N VAL A 992 -16.79 -17.12 -5.83
CA VAL A 992 -17.18 -15.78 -5.35
C VAL A 992 -16.28 -15.37 -4.17
N VAL A 993 -15.86 -14.10 -4.14
CA VAL A 993 -14.99 -13.52 -3.11
C VAL A 993 -15.68 -12.35 -2.43
N ALA A 994 -15.76 -12.38 -1.10
CA ALA A 994 -16.14 -11.23 -0.30
C ALA A 994 -14.90 -10.33 -0.07
N LYS A 995 -14.84 -9.19 -0.75
CA LYS A 995 -13.90 -8.10 -0.42
C LYS A 995 -14.62 -7.07 0.45
N ASP A 996 -13.99 -6.61 1.54
CA ASP A 996 -14.60 -5.71 2.54
C ASP A 996 -14.77 -4.25 2.05
N ASN A 997 -15.53 -4.07 0.97
CA ASN A 997 -15.95 -2.77 0.46
C ASN A 997 -17.17 -2.27 1.24
N LEU A 998 -16.98 -1.22 2.05
CA LEU A 998 -17.95 -0.54 2.93
C LEU A 998 -19.25 0.00 2.29
N ARG A 999 -19.55 -0.35 1.04
CA ARG A 999 -20.76 0.07 0.29
C ARG A 999 -21.52 -1.09 -0.37
N LEU A 1000 -20.99 -2.32 -0.33
CA LEU A 1000 -21.63 -3.50 -0.90
C LEU A 1000 -21.93 -4.48 0.25
N ALA A 1001 -23.17 -4.97 0.30
CA ALA A 1001 -23.68 -5.74 1.42
C ALA A 1001 -22.78 -6.94 1.76
N ALA A 1002 -22.50 -7.13 3.06
CA ALA A 1002 -21.59 -8.15 3.52
C ALA A 1002 -22.11 -9.55 3.15
N LEU A 1003 -21.45 -10.16 2.18
CA LEU A 1003 -21.68 -11.53 1.75
C LEU A 1003 -21.38 -12.47 2.94
N GLU A 1004 -22.31 -13.38 3.22
CA GLU A 1004 -22.15 -14.45 4.20
C GLU A 1004 -21.43 -15.64 3.56
N ARG A 1005 -21.95 -16.09 2.41
CA ARG A 1005 -21.46 -17.26 1.65
C ARG A 1005 -22.03 -17.29 0.23
N ALA A 1006 -21.44 -18.14 -0.61
CA ALA A 1006 -21.95 -18.51 -1.92
C ALA A 1006 -22.31 -20.00 -1.99
N SER A 1007 -23.13 -20.38 -2.97
CA SER A 1007 -23.51 -21.76 -3.27
C SER A 1007 -23.55 -21.95 -4.79
N PRO A 1008 -22.72 -22.85 -5.39
CA PRO A 1008 -21.64 -23.60 -4.74
C PRO A 1008 -20.54 -22.67 -4.19
N GLU A 1009 -19.65 -23.20 -3.36
CA GLU A 1009 -18.51 -22.43 -2.82
C GLU A 1009 -17.48 -22.14 -3.92
N SER A 1010 -17.18 -23.13 -4.74
CA SER A 1010 -16.36 -23.01 -5.95
C SER A 1010 -16.86 -23.94 -7.07
N VAL A 1011 -16.35 -23.73 -8.28
CA VAL A 1011 -16.54 -24.56 -9.47
C VAL A 1011 -15.17 -24.76 -10.13
N SER A 1012 -14.63 -25.98 -10.14
CA SER A 1012 -13.44 -26.29 -10.93
C SER A 1012 -13.80 -26.43 -12.41
N VAL A 1013 -12.99 -25.82 -13.28
CA VAL A 1013 -13.16 -25.79 -14.74
C VAL A 1013 -11.83 -26.09 -15.40
N ASP A 1014 -11.82 -27.10 -16.26
CA ASP A 1014 -10.73 -27.33 -17.22
C ASP A 1014 -10.94 -26.45 -18.46
N VAL A 1015 -9.86 -25.85 -18.95
CA VAL A 1015 -9.90 -24.86 -20.05
C VAL A 1015 -9.29 -25.45 -21.31
N ASP A 1016 -10.11 -25.57 -22.35
CA ASP A 1016 -9.73 -25.99 -23.71
C ASP A 1016 -9.74 -24.77 -24.67
N GLU A 1017 -9.89 -24.99 -25.98
CA GLU A 1017 -9.84 -23.95 -27.03
C GLU A 1017 -11.20 -23.27 -27.30
N GLU A 1018 -12.08 -23.18 -26.31
CA GLU A 1018 -13.39 -22.50 -26.41
C GLU A 1018 -13.83 -21.77 -25.12
N ASP A 1019 -14.81 -20.87 -25.23
CA ASP A 1019 -15.31 -20.06 -24.10
C ASP A 1019 -16.28 -20.86 -23.21
N ILE A 1020 -15.95 -20.97 -21.92
CA ILE A 1020 -16.81 -21.64 -20.93
C ILE A 1020 -17.99 -20.73 -20.58
N SER A 1021 -19.20 -21.29 -20.54
CA SER A 1021 -20.42 -20.54 -20.17
C SER A 1021 -21.34 -21.34 -19.25
N GLY A 1022 -22.24 -20.64 -18.55
CA GLY A 1022 -23.25 -21.25 -17.69
C GLY A 1022 -22.86 -21.40 -16.22
N ILE A 1023 -21.74 -20.82 -15.77
CA ILE A 1023 -21.33 -20.83 -14.36
C ILE A 1023 -22.34 -20.01 -13.54
N GLY A 1024 -22.87 -20.58 -12.46
CA GLY A 1024 -23.92 -19.95 -11.65
C GLY A 1024 -23.62 -20.02 -10.15
N PHE A 1025 -23.72 -18.88 -9.47
CA PHE A 1025 -23.61 -18.79 -8.02
C PHE A 1025 -24.86 -18.16 -7.41
N VAL A 1026 -25.33 -18.73 -6.29
CA VAL A 1026 -26.33 -18.10 -5.42
C VAL A 1026 -25.63 -17.56 -4.18
N VAL A 1027 -25.76 -16.26 -3.92
CA VAL A 1027 -25.15 -15.58 -2.77
C VAL A 1027 -26.16 -15.25 -1.68
N PHE A 1028 -25.66 -15.28 -0.44
CA PHE A 1028 -26.41 -15.00 0.78
C PHE A 1028 -25.85 -13.72 1.42
N GLU A 1029 -26.72 -12.76 1.73
CA GLU A 1029 -26.37 -11.49 2.39
C GLU A 1029 -26.65 -11.59 3.90
N ARG A 1030 -25.78 -11.00 4.73
CA ARG A 1030 -26.00 -10.94 6.19
C ARG A 1030 -27.23 -10.07 6.50
N PRO A 1031 -28.15 -10.48 7.40
CA PRO A 1031 -29.29 -9.65 7.78
C PRO A 1031 -28.85 -8.32 8.43
N GLU A 1032 -29.33 -7.19 7.91
CA GLU A 1032 -29.05 -5.87 8.52
C GLU A 1032 -29.82 -5.63 9.82
N ALA A 1033 -31.03 -6.20 9.92
CA ALA A 1033 -31.95 -6.02 11.03
C ALA A 1033 -31.54 -6.87 12.24
N THR A 1034 -31.38 -6.21 13.39
CA THR A 1034 -31.18 -6.87 14.68
C THR A 1034 -32.48 -7.48 15.19
N ILE A 1035 -32.40 -8.63 15.86
CA ILE A 1035 -33.52 -9.32 16.50
C ILE A 1035 -33.07 -9.85 17.86
N LEU A 1036 -33.70 -9.36 18.92
CA LEU A 1036 -33.49 -9.82 20.29
C LEU A 1036 -34.77 -10.54 20.74
N SER A 1037 -34.66 -11.81 21.10
CA SER A 1037 -35.79 -12.60 21.61
C SER A 1037 -35.50 -13.18 22.99
N CYS A 1038 -36.50 -13.27 23.86
CA CYS A 1038 -36.35 -13.83 25.19
C CYS A 1038 -37.65 -14.52 25.66
N HIS A 1039 -37.51 -15.45 26.60
CA HIS A 1039 -38.62 -16.04 27.35
C HIS A 1039 -38.66 -15.44 28.76
N VAL A 1040 -39.78 -15.57 29.46
CA VAL A 1040 -39.97 -15.03 30.81
C VAL A 1040 -40.50 -16.14 31.72
N GLU A 1041 -39.76 -16.43 32.80
CA GLU A 1041 -40.10 -17.47 33.77
C GLU A 1041 -40.13 -16.89 35.19
N GLY A 1042 -41.05 -17.34 36.04
CA GLY A 1042 -41.10 -16.93 37.44
C GLY A 1042 -42.29 -17.51 38.20
N ASN A 1043 -42.25 -17.41 39.53
CA ASN A 1043 -43.38 -17.77 40.39
C ASN A 1043 -44.51 -16.74 40.25
N ASP A 1044 -45.75 -17.21 40.34
CA ASP A 1044 -46.97 -16.39 40.26
C ASP A 1044 -47.09 -15.53 38.98
N ILE A 1045 -46.43 -15.97 37.90
CA ILE A 1045 -46.36 -15.26 36.62
C ILE A 1045 -47.72 -14.93 36.01
N ASP A 1046 -48.75 -15.75 36.22
CA ASP A 1046 -50.10 -15.49 35.71
C ASP A 1046 -50.81 -14.32 36.43
N MET A 1047 -50.40 -13.99 37.66
CA MET A 1047 -50.85 -12.80 38.38
C MET A 1047 -49.98 -11.58 38.05
N LEU A 1048 -48.70 -11.79 37.73
CA LEU A 1048 -47.71 -10.73 37.59
C LEU A 1048 -47.51 -10.27 36.13
N GLN A 1049 -47.78 -11.12 35.13
CA GLN A 1049 -47.65 -10.84 33.70
C GLN A 1049 -48.32 -9.52 33.26
N PRO A 1050 -49.52 -9.12 33.72
CA PRO A 1050 -50.13 -7.83 33.37
C PRO A 1050 -49.34 -6.61 33.85
N HIS A 1051 -48.38 -6.82 34.75
CA HIS A 1051 -47.51 -5.82 35.35
C HIS A 1051 -46.03 -6.00 34.98
N LEU A 1052 -45.68 -6.94 34.09
CA LEU A 1052 -44.30 -7.20 33.67
C LEU A 1052 -44.01 -6.62 32.28
N SER A 1053 -42.85 -5.98 32.14
CA SER A 1053 -42.28 -5.56 30.86
C SER A 1053 -40.79 -5.90 30.79
N VAL A 1054 -40.33 -6.36 29.64
CA VAL A 1054 -38.90 -6.44 29.32
C VAL A 1054 -38.43 -5.04 28.96
N GLU A 1055 -37.49 -4.51 29.73
CA GLU A 1055 -36.81 -3.23 29.50
C GLU A 1055 -35.42 -3.52 28.92
N ILE A 1056 -35.12 -2.88 27.79
CA ILE A 1056 -33.87 -3.01 27.04
C ILE A 1056 -33.19 -1.64 27.06
N ARG A 1057 -31.99 -1.59 27.65
CA ARG A 1057 -31.22 -0.36 27.86
C ARG A 1057 -29.87 -0.46 27.16
N SER A 1058 -29.33 0.67 26.71
CA SER A 1058 -27.94 0.69 26.23
C SER A 1058 -27.01 0.30 27.38
N ALA A 1059 -26.00 -0.54 27.10
CA ALA A 1059 -24.95 -0.80 28.08
C ALA A 1059 -23.93 0.35 28.17
N VAL A 1060 -23.88 1.21 27.13
CA VAL A 1060 -23.01 2.40 27.08
C VAL A 1060 -23.63 3.57 27.86
N ASP A 1061 -24.96 3.70 27.81
CA ASP A 1061 -25.74 4.61 28.66
C ASP A 1061 -26.87 3.84 29.37
N PRO A 1062 -26.63 3.33 30.60
CA PRO A 1062 -27.65 2.61 31.37
C PRO A 1062 -28.87 3.44 31.80
N SER A 1063 -28.90 4.75 31.53
CA SER A 1063 -30.07 5.62 31.70
C SER A 1063 -30.94 5.69 30.43
N ARG A 1064 -30.37 5.38 29.26
CA ARG A 1064 -31.06 5.33 27.97
C ARG A 1064 -31.76 3.99 27.77
N ILE A 1065 -33.09 4.03 27.86
CA ILE A 1065 -33.97 2.93 27.50
C ILE A 1065 -34.20 2.95 25.99
N GLU A 1066 -33.84 1.87 25.30
CA GLU A 1066 -34.00 1.71 23.85
C GLU A 1066 -35.34 1.03 23.51
N SER A 1067 -35.86 0.19 24.41
CA SER A 1067 -37.18 -0.42 24.27
C SER A 1067 -37.79 -0.83 25.62
N VAL A 1068 -39.12 -0.78 25.71
CA VAL A 1068 -39.91 -1.41 26.79
C VAL A 1068 -41.06 -2.16 26.14
N VAL A 1069 -41.11 -3.48 26.33
CA VAL A 1069 -42.14 -4.33 25.73
C VAL A 1069 -42.88 -5.09 26.84
N PRO A 1070 -44.21 -4.94 26.98
CA PRO A 1070 -44.98 -5.70 27.97
C PRO A 1070 -44.91 -7.20 27.64
N VAL A 1071 -44.79 -8.04 28.67
CA VAL A 1071 -44.69 -9.50 28.49
C VAL A 1071 -46.04 -10.02 27.98
N PRO A 1072 -46.12 -10.67 26.80
CA PRO A 1072 -47.37 -11.21 26.26
C PRO A 1072 -47.77 -12.52 26.94
N LEU A 1073 -49.00 -13.00 26.67
CA LEU A 1073 -49.52 -14.27 27.19
C LEU A 1073 -48.78 -15.54 26.70
N SER A 1074 -47.87 -15.41 25.73
CA SER A 1074 -46.92 -16.47 25.35
C SER A 1074 -45.65 -16.49 26.20
N TYR A 1075 -45.49 -15.50 27.09
CA TYR A 1075 -44.28 -15.18 27.85
C TYR A 1075 -43.01 -15.10 26.97
N HIS A 1076 -43.16 -14.86 25.66
CA HIS A 1076 -42.06 -14.75 24.70
C HIS A 1076 -42.08 -13.36 24.07
N VAL A 1077 -40.98 -12.61 24.24
CA VAL A 1077 -40.83 -11.24 23.75
C VAL A 1077 -39.79 -11.23 22.65
N GLU A 1078 -40.16 -10.72 21.48
CA GLU A 1078 -39.27 -10.50 20.34
C GLU A 1078 -39.24 -9.00 20.01
N VAL A 1079 -38.04 -8.42 19.89
CA VAL A 1079 -37.81 -7.00 19.60
C VAL A 1079 -36.88 -6.89 18.39
N ARG A 1080 -37.30 -6.15 17.38
CA ARG A 1080 -36.56 -5.94 16.12
C ARG A 1080 -36.00 -4.53 16.01
N ASN A 1081 -34.93 -4.37 15.24
CA ASN A 1081 -34.33 -3.08 14.89
C ASN A 1081 -33.81 -2.28 16.10
N LEU A 1082 -33.30 -2.97 17.12
CA LEU A 1082 -32.51 -2.35 18.18
C LEU A 1082 -31.18 -1.81 17.63
N PRO A 1083 -30.62 -0.72 18.19
CA PRO A 1083 -29.31 -0.22 17.79
C PRO A 1083 -28.23 -1.30 17.84
N LYS A 1084 -27.26 -1.28 16.92
CA LYS A 1084 -26.07 -2.14 17.04
C LYS A 1084 -25.22 -1.65 18.22
N GLY A 1085 -24.66 -2.60 18.97
CA GLY A 1085 -23.90 -2.35 20.19
C GLY A 1085 -24.35 -3.26 21.34
N LYS A 1086 -23.82 -3.01 22.53
CA LYS A 1086 -24.16 -3.73 23.76
C LYS A 1086 -25.43 -3.18 24.42
N HIS A 1087 -26.30 -4.08 24.87
CA HIS A 1087 -27.53 -3.77 25.61
C HIS A 1087 -27.66 -4.62 26.87
N PHE A 1088 -28.30 -4.05 27.88
CA PHE A 1088 -28.79 -4.79 29.03
C PHE A 1088 -30.28 -5.08 28.90
N VAL A 1089 -30.65 -6.34 29.12
CA VAL A 1089 -32.03 -6.83 29.11
C VAL A 1089 -32.43 -7.17 30.54
N GLN A 1090 -33.56 -6.62 31.01
CA GLN A 1090 -34.05 -6.86 32.36
C GLN A 1090 -35.58 -6.86 32.38
N LEU A 1091 -36.21 -7.66 33.25
CA LEU A 1091 -37.63 -7.51 33.55
C LEU A 1091 -37.83 -6.36 34.54
N ARG A 1092 -38.93 -5.64 34.35
CA ARG A 1092 -39.39 -4.58 35.24
C ARG A 1092 -40.84 -4.84 35.61
N SER A 1093 -41.15 -4.70 36.91
CA SER A 1093 -42.52 -4.71 37.40
C SER A 1093 -43.09 -3.30 37.51
N GLY A 1094 -44.35 -3.13 37.12
CA GLY A 1094 -45.16 -1.93 37.37
C GLY A 1094 -45.83 -1.90 38.76
N LEU A 1095 -45.58 -2.89 39.62
CA LEU A 1095 -46.15 -2.91 40.97
C LEU A 1095 -45.49 -1.87 41.90
N PRO A 1096 -46.20 -1.30 42.89
CA PRO A 1096 -45.64 -0.25 43.74
C PRO A 1096 -44.55 -0.77 44.68
N SER A 1097 -43.35 -0.19 44.62
CA SER A 1097 -42.16 -0.58 45.40
C SER A 1097 -42.27 -0.40 46.93
N HIS A 1098 -43.35 0.21 47.42
CA HIS A 1098 -43.70 0.25 48.84
C HIS A 1098 -44.52 -0.97 49.29
N THR A 1099 -45.06 -1.76 48.36
CA THR A 1099 -45.82 -3.00 48.61
C THR A 1099 -45.04 -4.26 48.23
N HIS A 1100 -44.26 -4.22 47.14
CA HIS A 1100 -43.52 -5.36 46.62
C HIS A 1100 -42.04 -5.00 46.43
N ILE A 1101 -41.15 -5.91 46.82
CA ILE A 1101 -39.76 -5.95 46.33
C ILE A 1101 -39.79 -6.79 45.05
N PHE A 1102 -39.11 -6.34 44.00
CA PHE A 1102 -39.00 -7.07 42.73
C PHE A 1102 -37.55 -7.08 42.27
N GLU A 1103 -36.99 -8.28 42.05
CA GLU A 1103 -35.62 -8.48 41.58
C GLU A 1103 -35.65 -9.29 40.28
N SER A 1104 -35.02 -8.77 39.22
CA SER A 1104 -34.88 -9.46 37.93
C SER A 1104 -33.42 -9.71 37.63
N GLU A 1105 -33.14 -10.87 37.03
CA GLU A 1105 -31.91 -11.12 36.30
C GLU A 1105 -31.66 -10.03 35.24
N LEU A 1106 -30.40 -9.67 35.05
CA LEU A 1106 -29.90 -8.66 34.14
C LEU A 1106 -28.94 -9.34 33.18
N VAL A 1107 -29.25 -9.35 31.88
CA VAL A 1107 -28.43 -10.06 30.87
C VAL A 1107 -27.84 -9.04 29.90
N GLU A 1108 -26.51 -9.07 29.73
CA GLU A 1108 -25.83 -8.30 28.69
C GLU A 1108 -25.86 -9.05 27.36
N VAL A 1109 -26.20 -8.36 26.28
CA VAL A 1109 -26.19 -8.89 24.92
C VAL A 1109 -25.47 -7.94 23.97
N ASP A 1110 -24.74 -8.50 23.01
CA ASP A 1110 -23.91 -7.75 22.07
C ASP A 1110 -24.50 -7.86 20.65
N LEU A 1111 -25.37 -6.93 20.29
CA LEU A 1111 -26.04 -6.88 18.98
C LEU A 1111 -25.16 -6.32 17.85
N GLU A 1112 -23.91 -5.96 18.16
CA GLU A 1112 -22.88 -5.66 17.16
C GLU A 1112 -22.17 -6.94 16.71
N LYS A 1113 -21.89 -7.86 17.65
CA LYS A 1113 -21.32 -9.20 17.35
C LYS A 1113 -22.36 -10.23 16.91
N GLN A 1114 -23.53 -10.24 17.53
CA GLN A 1114 -24.63 -11.17 17.22
C GLN A 1114 -25.91 -10.38 16.96
N PRO A 1115 -26.17 -9.94 15.71
CA PRO A 1115 -27.34 -9.13 15.42
C PRO A 1115 -28.66 -9.86 15.70
N GLN A 1116 -28.68 -11.20 15.64
CA GLN A 1116 -29.80 -12.02 16.07
C GLN A 1116 -29.40 -12.87 17.28
N ILE A 1117 -30.11 -12.70 18.40
CA ILE A 1117 -29.80 -13.40 19.66
C ILE A 1117 -31.08 -13.83 20.38
N HIS A 1118 -31.03 -15.02 20.99
CA HIS A 1118 -32.03 -15.47 21.96
C HIS A 1118 -31.41 -15.44 23.36
N VAL A 1119 -31.95 -14.60 24.25
CA VAL A 1119 -31.41 -14.34 25.60
C VAL A 1119 -31.70 -15.50 26.56
N GLY A 1120 -32.62 -16.41 26.20
CA GLY A 1120 -33.11 -17.47 27.08
C GLY A 1120 -34.22 -17.00 28.01
N PRO A 1121 -34.49 -17.74 29.09
CA PRO A 1121 -35.52 -17.39 30.07
C PRO A 1121 -34.98 -16.35 31.08
N LEU A 1122 -35.48 -15.12 31.00
CA LEU A 1122 -35.29 -14.08 32.02
C LEU A 1122 -36.11 -14.42 33.25
N LYS A 1123 -35.48 -14.49 34.43
CA LYS A 1123 -36.16 -14.85 35.68
C LYS A 1123 -36.19 -13.70 36.67
N TYR A 1124 -37.18 -13.76 37.56
CA TYR A 1124 -37.38 -12.78 38.61
C TYR A 1124 -37.84 -13.42 39.93
N LYS A 1125 -37.75 -12.62 41.00
CA LYS A 1125 -38.32 -12.90 42.33
C LYS A 1125 -39.13 -11.70 42.79
N THR A 1126 -40.15 -11.96 43.61
CA THR A 1126 -40.95 -10.92 44.25
C THR A 1126 -41.24 -11.27 45.71
N GLU A 1127 -41.27 -10.28 46.59
CA GLU A 1127 -41.59 -10.43 48.01
C GLU A 1127 -42.48 -9.29 48.50
N GLU A 1128 -43.57 -9.60 49.22
CA GLU A 1128 -44.45 -8.57 49.80
C GLU A 1128 -43.86 -7.91 51.06
N ARG A 1129 -43.88 -6.58 51.11
CA ARG A 1129 -43.43 -5.79 52.27
C ARG A 1129 -44.55 -5.58 53.29
N HIS A 1130 -44.72 -6.55 54.19
CA HIS A 1130 -45.52 -6.37 55.41
C HIS A 1130 -44.82 -5.42 56.40
N HIS A 1131 -45.16 -4.12 56.35
CA HIS A 1131 -44.54 -3.11 57.22
C HIS A 1131 -45.13 -3.16 58.64
N LYS A 1132 -44.33 -3.59 59.63
CA LYS A 1132 -44.71 -3.49 61.04
C LYS A 1132 -44.63 -2.04 61.52
N GLN A 1133 -45.75 -1.55 62.04
CA GLN A 1133 -45.93 -0.19 62.52
C GLN A 1133 -45.41 -0.04 63.96
N GLU A 1134 -44.34 0.74 64.16
CA GLU A 1134 -43.92 1.22 65.49
C GLU A 1134 -44.27 2.70 65.69
N LEU A 1135 -44.25 3.16 66.95
CA LEU A 1135 -45.13 4.22 67.44
C LEU A 1135 -44.41 5.31 68.26
N THR A 1136 -44.87 6.56 68.08
CA THR A 1136 -44.76 7.73 69.00
C THR A 1136 -43.36 8.34 69.22
N PRO A 1137 -43.26 9.61 69.70
CA PRO A 1137 -44.30 10.55 70.13
C PRO A 1137 -44.45 11.82 69.27
N ALA A 1138 -45.48 12.62 69.57
CA ALA A 1138 -45.89 13.79 68.79
C ALA A 1138 -45.36 15.13 69.35
N PRO A 1139 -45.19 16.17 68.51
CA PRO A 1139 -44.85 17.52 68.95
C PRO A 1139 -46.10 18.32 69.34
N VAL A 1140 -46.43 18.36 70.63
CA VAL A 1140 -47.29 19.41 71.20
C VAL A 1140 -46.39 20.38 71.96
N PHE A 1141 -46.19 21.60 71.45
CA PHE A 1141 -46.01 22.83 72.23
C PHE A 1141 -45.90 24.08 71.32
N PRO A 1142 -47.01 24.80 71.04
CA PRO A 1142 -47.00 26.12 70.39
C PRO A 1142 -46.39 27.27 71.23
N LEU A 1143 -45.47 26.96 72.15
CA LEU A 1143 -45.09 27.83 73.28
C LEU A 1143 -43.76 28.59 73.08
N ILE A 1144 -43.09 28.44 71.93
CA ILE A 1144 -41.91 29.26 71.54
C ILE A 1144 -42.24 30.20 70.36
N VAL A 1145 -43.52 30.58 70.22
CA VAL A 1145 -43.93 31.77 69.44
C VAL A 1145 -43.74 33.06 70.26
N GLY A 1146 -43.66 32.97 71.59
CA GLY A 1146 -43.81 34.12 72.49
C GLY A 1146 -42.55 34.95 72.83
N VAL A 1147 -41.33 34.50 72.50
CA VAL A 1147 -40.10 35.12 73.05
C VAL A 1147 -39.32 35.97 72.04
N SER A 1148 -39.08 35.47 70.83
CA SER A 1148 -38.14 36.11 69.88
C SER A 1148 -38.61 37.42 69.23
N VAL A 1149 -39.79 37.93 69.61
CA VAL A 1149 -40.26 39.29 69.25
C VAL A 1149 -39.77 40.36 70.24
N VAL A 1150 -39.27 39.95 71.41
CA VAL A 1150 -38.89 40.86 72.52
C VAL A 1150 -37.39 41.23 72.50
N THR A 1151 -36.61 40.66 71.58
CA THR A 1151 -35.15 40.81 71.45
C THR A 1151 -34.74 40.82 69.98
N VAL A 1152 -33.93 41.74 69.44
CA VAL A 1152 -33.35 43.01 69.92
C VAL A 1152 -33.38 43.94 68.68
N VAL A 1153 -34.18 45.00 68.56
CA VAL A 1153 -35.15 45.67 69.46
C VAL A 1153 -34.56 46.55 70.57
N ILE A 1154 -33.27 46.37 70.93
CA ILE A 1154 -32.59 47.13 72.01
C ILE A 1154 -31.25 47.77 71.55
N SER A 1155 -30.74 47.43 70.36
CA SER A 1155 -29.57 48.07 69.74
C SER A 1155 -29.83 48.29 68.24
N MET A 1156 -30.31 49.46 67.81
CA MET A 1156 -29.56 50.70 67.59
C MET A 1156 -28.61 50.65 66.38
N PRO A 1157 -28.88 51.44 65.31
CA PRO A 1157 -27.88 51.82 64.33
C PRO A 1157 -27.05 53.01 64.83
N ARG A 1158 -25.71 52.88 64.83
CA ARG A 1158 -24.78 54.02 64.77
C ARG A 1158 -23.42 53.57 64.26
#